data_AF-A0A2K8NY72-F1
#
_entry.id   AF-A0A2K8NY72-F1
#
_cell.length_a   1.000
_cell.length_b   1.000
_cell.length_c   1.000
_cell.angle_alpha   90.00
_cell.angle_beta   90.00
_cell.angle_gamma   90.00
#
_symmetry.space_group_name_H-M   'P 1'
#
loop_
_entity.id
_entity.type
_entity.pdbx_description
1 polymer ?
#
loop_
_entity_poly.entity_id
_entity_poly.type
_entity_poly.pdbx_seq_one_letter_code
_entity_poly.pdbx_strand_id
1 'polypeptide(L)'
;MKKFFKSSYFAIILLFIYVPIIVMIMFSFNAGDTTFSWAGFSSEWYTAFFNNSPFIKSIITSLFVAVVSTIISLVIGVSAAIGLSRTKKITQRKWFGIANLPLINADVVTAVSLMVVFLLAGIKFGIFTLIMAHVSFNVPYVLITVMPRLRKVDPALLEAGKDLGAKPSQVLFKIILPILKPAIITAAAIAFAMSFDDFIISYFTGGDQTNVSTFIYTAKKVKPVIFAFGTILVGVIAVAIIGWNAVSIYKQQQLQKIEQIKNDSYKIKQLSKLKKEQAELQQLFANNLVFTKTKRISLWIKYFALKVRIKIASVWNYDKKITRLEWKRNKLKNEISREKRYYARLKSATKKLKKMNHQLDQTTDVKRAAKLTIQVDKLIEKIETLNEEIEWIEAREQAELEKAHDIQIKIDKLKQDFKTEDQPSKSTIDWYNKKIKYFEEWKIEVEEGKNKYKLRMIVEHLKEINTKNYDNVILLNERLNILKELVFIKTPITAKIEQKILASTDQDVRAKLKIKKALIQEKYNTISTKKINKIDAALIKLISKIDVKKNKLAPVFDEDVQHTKGFVARTWKIFSVSMLGIAAFTGLTVAYVMNNTYDLVIANWGEYIDPKLITEFEKRYNVKVNYQEYDANETLYNKLYTFDFDVMVPSDYMVQKLVSENKLLKLSDQEWADQINLDGYFTGIEKKQKSETEHQKISDTLKTVMQGSKVEVGGITLDITDYAVPYFWGDVILLVNPTPENKAWLNAKGIKFDASGQITNSDQLSWNILWEASQAGKRLALNNDPKNLFMLAQEVRKQEVNNTSKEDIDANFELLKDLIYSPTVSLNNDEIQSKVGTGNFDFAMIYNGDALSANQAFNHEDQEDNPNPGTTKFIFGSPAKKHGPGKEEGTNVWSDNMVISKNSKNKILAIQFLNFVIEKYVAISDYGGPTSPSQNAIDELTSDEGAYSKYKELYTLPETGGSAFHYNKELDNYLVDKYNQLITGKIS
;
A
#
# COMPACT_ATOMS: atom_id res chain seq x y z
N MET A 1 21.03 23.21 17.49
CA MET A 1 21.21 21.75 17.59
C MET A 1 19.89 20.96 17.69
N LYS A 2 19.04 21.10 18.71
CA LYS A 2 17.80 20.28 18.85
C LYS A 2 16.82 20.29 17.65
N LYS A 3 16.74 21.39 16.88
CA LYS A 3 15.90 21.45 15.66
C LYS A 3 16.52 20.69 14.48
N PHE A 4 17.84 20.78 14.33
CA PHE A 4 18.58 20.09 13.28
C PHE A 4 18.46 18.58 13.48
N PHE A 5 18.74 18.07 14.69
CA PHE A 5 18.57 16.65 15.02
C PHE A 5 17.15 16.13 14.78
N LYS A 6 16.11 16.91 15.13
CA LYS A 6 14.71 16.51 14.85
C LYS A 6 14.39 16.47 13.36
N SER A 7 14.88 17.44 12.59
CA SER A 7 14.68 17.48 11.14
C SER A 7 15.47 16.38 10.43
N SER A 8 16.71 16.12 10.84
CA SER A 8 17.54 15.04 10.30
C SER A 8 16.96 13.67 10.63
N TYR A 9 16.53 13.44 11.87
CA TYR A 9 15.85 12.20 12.27
C TYR A 9 14.59 11.94 11.45
N PHE A 10 13.75 12.95 11.27
CA PHE A 10 12.57 12.85 10.41
C PHE A 10 12.93 12.60 8.94
N ALA A 11 13.97 13.27 8.43
CA ALA A 11 14.45 13.05 7.06
C ALA A 11 14.97 11.63 6.85
N ILE A 12 15.69 11.07 7.82
CA ILE A 12 16.16 9.67 7.78
C ILE A 12 14.97 8.71 7.74
N ILE A 13 13.94 8.92 8.57
CA ILE A 13 12.72 8.10 8.52
C ILE A 13 12.04 8.20 7.14
N LEU A 14 11.91 9.40 6.58
CA LEU A 14 11.32 9.57 5.25
C LEU A 14 12.17 8.87 4.18
N LEU A 15 13.50 9.02 4.22
CA LEU A 15 14.39 8.33 3.27
C LEU A 15 14.24 6.82 3.39
N PHE A 16 14.25 6.28 4.61
CA PHE A 16 14.06 4.85 4.85
C PHE A 16 12.74 4.32 4.26
N ILE A 17 11.65 5.08 4.35
CA ILE A 17 10.34 4.68 3.80
C ILE A 17 10.28 4.85 2.27
N TYR A 18 10.82 5.95 1.72
CA TYR A 18 10.63 6.29 0.30
C TYR A 18 11.71 5.76 -0.62
N VAL A 19 12.94 5.50 -0.15
CA VAL A 19 14.02 4.97 -0.99
C VAL A 19 13.63 3.63 -1.62
N PRO A 20 13.10 2.62 -0.88
CA PRO A 20 12.67 1.37 -1.49
C PRO A 20 11.59 1.56 -2.56
N ILE A 21 10.65 2.49 -2.34
CA ILE A 21 9.59 2.80 -3.32
C ILE A 21 10.19 3.44 -4.57
N ILE A 22 11.16 4.35 -4.42
CA ILE A 22 11.84 4.97 -5.56
C ILE A 22 12.65 3.93 -6.34
N VAL A 23 13.37 3.03 -5.65
CA VAL A 23 14.12 1.94 -6.28
C VAL A 23 13.17 1.01 -7.04
N MET A 24 12.05 0.61 -6.43
CA MET A 24 11.01 -0.18 -7.10
C MET A 24 10.50 0.52 -8.36
N ILE A 25 10.20 1.82 -8.29
CA ILE A 25 9.76 2.61 -9.46
C ILE A 25 10.84 2.62 -10.54
N MET A 26 12.11 2.80 -10.18
CA MET A 26 13.21 2.75 -11.14
C MET A 26 13.31 1.38 -11.81
N PHE A 27 13.36 0.29 -11.04
CA PHE A 27 13.45 -1.07 -11.55
C PHE A 27 12.18 -1.55 -12.27
N SER A 28 11.05 -0.84 -12.16
CA SER A 28 9.88 -1.10 -13.03
C SER A 28 10.15 -0.76 -14.50
N PHE A 29 11.18 0.04 -14.78
CA PHE A 29 11.67 0.34 -16.13
C PHE A 29 12.94 -0.45 -16.48
N ASN A 30 13.25 -1.54 -15.77
CA ASN A 30 14.41 -2.37 -16.11
C ASN A 30 14.18 -3.10 -17.43
N ALA A 31 15.18 -3.18 -18.30
CA ALA A 31 15.13 -4.00 -19.52
C ALA A 31 15.35 -5.50 -19.26
N GLY A 32 16.02 -5.85 -18.16
CA GLY A 32 16.31 -7.25 -17.83
C GLY A 32 15.19 -7.92 -17.04
N ASP A 33 15.20 -9.25 -17.04
CA ASP A 33 14.20 -10.10 -16.37
C ASP A 33 14.33 -10.17 -14.84
N THR A 34 15.43 -9.65 -14.28
CA THR A 34 15.69 -9.67 -12.84
C THR A 34 15.47 -8.30 -12.19
N THR A 35 15.27 -8.31 -10.87
CA THR A 35 15.16 -7.09 -10.05
C THR A 35 16.43 -6.75 -9.30
N PHE A 36 17.52 -7.51 -9.50
CA PHE A 36 18.79 -7.36 -8.79
C PHE A 36 19.84 -6.59 -9.60
N SER A 37 19.85 -6.70 -10.93
CA SER A 37 20.78 -6.01 -11.82
C SER A 37 20.03 -5.05 -12.76
N TRP A 38 20.63 -3.87 -13.00
CA TRP A 38 20.10 -2.90 -13.95
C TRP A 38 20.66 -3.20 -15.34
N ALA A 39 19.82 -3.65 -16.26
CA ALA A 39 20.21 -4.02 -17.63
C ALA A 39 19.90 -2.92 -18.67
N GLY A 40 19.14 -1.89 -18.30
CA GLY A 40 18.78 -0.80 -19.21
C GLY A 40 17.39 -0.23 -18.93
N PHE A 41 16.99 0.78 -19.70
CA PHE A 41 15.65 1.36 -19.62
C PHE A 41 14.72 0.72 -20.64
N SER A 42 13.60 0.15 -20.18
CA SER A 42 12.54 -0.44 -21.00
C SER A 42 11.16 -0.14 -20.40
N SER A 43 10.12 -0.09 -21.22
CA SER A 43 8.72 0.02 -20.78
C SER A 43 7.91 -1.24 -21.08
N GLU A 44 8.56 -2.32 -21.51
CA GLU A 44 7.88 -3.56 -21.94
C GLU A 44 7.03 -4.17 -20.82
N TRP A 45 7.49 -4.08 -19.57
CA TRP A 45 6.80 -4.65 -18.41
C TRP A 45 5.43 -4.04 -18.14
N TYR A 46 5.19 -2.80 -18.59
CA TYR A 46 3.86 -2.20 -18.54
C TYR A 46 2.92 -2.85 -19.56
N THR A 47 3.42 -3.20 -20.75
CA THR A 47 2.65 -3.94 -21.76
C THR A 47 2.42 -5.38 -21.31
N ALA A 48 3.46 -6.03 -20.78
CA ALA A 48 3.38 -7.37 -20.19
C ALA A 48 2.38 -7.40 -19.02
N PHE A 49 2.34 -6.36 -18.18
CA PHE A 49 1.37 -6.24 -17.09
C PHE A 49 -0.08 -6.31 -17.58
N PHE A 50 -0.44 -5.57 -18.64
CA PHE A 50 -1.81 -5.59 -19.18
C PHE A 50 -2.14 -6.89 -19.92
N ASN A 51 -1.13 -7.62 -20.41
CA ASN A 51 -1.30 -8.91 -21.09
C ASN A 51 -1.24 -10.13 -20.14
N ASN A 52 -0.81 -9.95 -18.88
CA ASN A 52 -0.67 -11.03 -17.90
C ASN A 52 -2.02 -11.33 -17.23
N SER A 53 -2.78 -12.26 -17.83
CA SER A 53 -4.12 -12.65 -17.40
C SER A 53 -4.19 -13.11 -15.92
N PRO A 54 -3.31 -14.00 -15.41
CA PRO A 54 -3.32 -14.41 -13.99
C PRO A 54 -3.10 -13.26 -13.00
N PHE A 55 -2.21 -12.31 -13.31
CA PHE A 55 -1.92 -11.20 -12.41
C PHE A 55 -3.05 -10.16 -12.38
N ILE A 56 -3.63 -9.84 -13.55
CA ILE A 56 -4.80 -8.94 -13.61
C ILE A 56 -6.01 -9.55 -12.88
N LYS A 57 -6.20 -10.86 -12.99
CA LYS A 57 -7.21 -11.60 -12.23
C LYS A 57 -7.02 -11.43 -10.73
N SER A 58 -5.80 -11.59 -10.22
CA SER A 58 -5.54 -11.46 -8.78
C SER A 58 -5.85 -10.05 -8.24
N ILE A 59 -5.62 -9.01 -9.05
CA ILE A 59 -6.00 -7.61 -8.77
C ILE A 59 -7.52 -7.46 -8.65
N ILE A 60 -8.28 -8.04 -9.59
CA ILE A 60 -9.74 -7.98 -9.56
C ILE A 60 -10.28 -8.71 -8.34
N THR A 61 -9.74 -9.89 -8.00
CA THR A 61 -10.09 -10.62 -6.78
C THR A 61 -9.80 -9.81 -5.53
N SER A 62 -8.59 -9.25 -5.38
CA SER A 62 -8.24 -8.36 -4.24
C SER A 62 -9.19 -7.18 -4.12
N LEU A 63 -9.47 -6.49 -5.22
CA LEU A 63 -10.33 -5.31 -5.22
C LEU A 63 -11.79 -5.68 -4.88
N PHE A 64 -12.32 -6.76 -5.45
CA PHE A 64 -13.65 -7.25 -5.16
C PHE A 64 -13.80 -7.67 -3.69
N VAL A 65 -12.88 -8.50 -3.19
CA VAL A 65 -12.87 -8.94 -1.78
C VAL A 65 -12.75 -7.75 -0.84
N ALA A 66 -11.82 -6.81 -1.10
CA ALA A 66 -11.62 -5.63 -0.28
C ALA A 66 -12.84 -4.71 -0.22
N VAL A 67 -13.54 -4.50 -1.34
CA VAL A 67 -14.77 -3.68 -1.35
C VAL A 67 -15.91 -4.39 -0.61
N VAL A 68 -16.16 -5.66 -0.92
CA VAL A 68 -17.29 -6.41 -0.34
C VAL A 68 -17.09 -6.62 1.16
N SER A 69 -15.91 -7.08 1.59
CA SER A 69 -15.60 -7.28 3.00
C SER A 69 -15.67 -5.97 3.78
N THR A 70 -15.22 -4.85 3.20
CA THR A 70 -15.32 -3.53 3.82
C THR A 70 -16.77 -3.10 4.01
N ILE A 71 -17.62 -3.24 2.99
CA ILE A 71 -19.04 -2.88 3.10
C ILE A 71 -19.73 -3.69 4.20
N ILE A 72 -19.54 -5.01 4.19
CA ILE A 72 -20.12 -5.90 5.21
C ILE A 72 -19.59 -5.55 6.60
N SER A 73 -18.29 -5.33 6.73
CA SER A 73 -17.65 -4.99 8.01
C SER A 73 -18.10 -3.63 8.55
N LEU A 74 -18.35 -2.65 7.68
CA LEU A 74 -18.93 -1.37 8.09
C LEU A 74 -20.34 -1.54 8.64
N VAL A 75 -21.18 -2.34 7.98
CA VAL A 75 -22.55 -2.60 8.44
C VAL A 75 -22.52 -3.29 9.80
N ILE A 76 -21.73 -4.36 9.94
CA ILE A 76 -21.62 -5.12 11.19
C ILE A 76 -20.96 -4.29 12.29
N GLY A 77 -19.79 -3.70 12.02
CA GLY A 77 -18.99 -2.96 13.00
C GLY A 77 -19.64 -1.66 13.47
N VAL A 78 -20.29 -0.89 12.59
CA VAL A 78 -21.02 0.32 12.99
C VAL A 78 -22.26 -0.05 13.81
N SER A 79 -22.99 -1.10 13.42
CA SER A 79 -24.15 -1.59 14.18
C SER A 79 -23.74 -2.09 15.56
N ALA A 80 -22.66 -2.86 15.63
CA ALA A 80 -22.07 -3.33 16.88
C ALA A 80 -21.58 -2.17 17.75
N ALA A 81 -20.91 -1.15 17.19
CA ALA A 81 -20.51 0.04 17.93
C ALA A 81 -21.71 0.78 18.55
N ILE A 82 -22.78 0.96 17.78
CA ILE A 82 -24.02 1.63 18.23
C ILE A 82 -24.76 0.81 19.29
N GLY A 83 -24.80 -0.52 19.15
CA GLY A 83 -25.37 -1.42 20.14
C GLY A 83 -24.57 -1.39 21.45
N LEU A 84 -23.26 -1.66 21.35
CA LEU A 84 -22.35 -1.69 22.49
C LEU A 84 -22.29 -0.36 23.24
N SER A 85 -22.42 0.78 22.54
CA SER A 85 -22.40 2.10 23.20
C SER A 85 -23.58 2.33 24.15
N ARG A 86 -24.66 1.55 24.02
CA ARG A 86 -25.86 1.64 24.85
C ARG A 86 -25.90 0.63 25.99
N THR A 87 -24.95 -0.30 26.05
CA THR A 87 -24.88 -1.33 27.10
C THR A 87 -24.11 -0.84 28.33
N LYS A 88 -24.26 -1.55 29.46
CA LYS A 88 -23.48 -1.30 30.68
C LYS A 88 -21.98 -1.43 30.38
N LYS A 89 -21.13 -0.61 31.03
CA LYS A 89 -19.67 -0.58 30.79
C LYS A 89 -18.99 -1.96 30.87
N ILE A 90 -19.44 -2.84 31.77
CA ILE A 90 -18.88 -4.19 31.94
C ILE A 90 -19.19 -5.07 30.72
N THR A 91 -20.47 -5.13 30.31
CA THR A 91 -20.92 -5.85 29.12
C THR A 91 -20.22 -5.33 27.86
N GLN A 92 -20.13 -4.00 27.73
CA GLN A 92 -19.42 -3.36 26.65
C GLN A 92 -17.95 -3.82 26.58
N ARG A 93 -17.22 -3.81 27.70
CA ARG A 93 -15.80 -4.23 27.75
C ARG A 93 -15.62 -5.69 27.35
N LYS A 94 -16.47 -6.60 27.85
CA LYS A 94 -16.40 -8.03 27.52
C LYS A 94 -16.59 -8.27 26.02
N TRP A 95 -17.68 -7.79 25.46
CA TRP A 95 -17.99 -7.98 24.03
C TRP A 95 -17.01 -7.23 23.12
N PHE A 96 -16.53 -6.06 23.53
CA PHE A 96 -15.47 -5.36 22.80
C PHE A 96 -14.14 -6.13 22.85
N GLY A 97 -13.82 -6.82 23.94
CA GLY A 97 -12.67 -7.73 24.01
C GLY A 97 -12.81 -8.90 23.05
N ILE A 98 -13.95 -9.60 23.09
CA ILE A 98 -14.26 -10.73 22.20
C ILE A 98 -14.18 -10.30 20.72
N ALA A 99 -14.82 -9.19 20.37
CA ALA A 99 -14.84 -8.70 19.00
C ALA A 99 -13.47 -8.27 18.46
N ASN A 100 -12.47 -8.06 19.32
CA ASN A 100 -11.11 -7.69 18.92
C ASN A 100 -10.10 -8.82 19.07
N LEU A 101 -10.52 -10.06 19.39
CA LEU A 101 -9.61 -11.22 19.44
C LEU A 101 -8.77 -11.40 18.17
N PRO A 102 -9.31 -11.22 16.95
CA PRO A 102 -8.50 -11.34 15.72
C PRO A 102 -7.35 -10.35 15.64
N LEU A 103 -7.45 -9.16 16.27
CA LEU A 103 -6.38 -8.15 16.27
C LEU A 103 -5.27 -8.43 17.28
N ILE A 104 -5.53 -9.28 18.27
CA ILE A 104 -4.59 -9.58 19.36
C ILE A 104 -3.74 -10.80 19.00
N ASN A 105 -4.31 -11.73 18.22
CA ASN A 105 -3.62 -12.93 17.77
C ASN A 105 -2.68 -12.61 16.60
N ALA A 106 -1.67 -13.47 16.41
CA ALA A 106 -0.89 -13.47 15.17
C ALA A 106 -1.78 -13.85 13.98
N ASP A 107 -1.55 -13.24 12.82
CA ASP A 107 -2.38 -13.44 11.62
C ASP A 107 -2.45 -14.92 11.21
N VAL A 108 -1.35 -15.66 11.35
CA VAL A 108 -1.28 -17.11 11.07
C VAL A 108 -2.23 -17.90 11.96
N VAL A 109 -2.30 -17.57 13.25
CA VAL A 109 -3.19 -18.26 14.20
C VAL A 109 -4.65 -18.01 13.82
N THR A 110 -4.98 -16.78 13.44
CA THR A 110 -6.33 -16.42 12.96
C THR A 110 -6.68 -17.16 11.68
N ALA A 111 -5.75 -17.22 10.72
CA ALA A 111 -5.92 -17.90 9.44
C ALA A 111 -6.18 -19.41 9.60
N VAL A 112 -5.32 -20.10 10.36
CA VAL A 112 -5.47 -21.54 10.63
C VAL A 112 -6.75 -21.82 11.41
N SER A 113 -7.09 -20.98 12.39
CA SER A 113 -8.34 -21.13 13.15
C SER A 113 -9.57 -21.01 12.26
N LEU A 114 -9.61 -20.03 11.35
CA LEU A 114 -10.71 -19.86 10.39
C LEU A 114 -10.78 -21.02 9.41
N MET A 115 -9.63 -21.51 8.93
CA MET A 115 -9.55 -22.68 8.06
C MET A 115 -10.18 -23.91 8.74
N VAL A 116 -9.81 -24.19 10.00
CA VAL A 116 -10.41 -25.29 10.77
C VAL A 116 -11.91 -25.10 10.96
N VAL A 117 -12.36 -23.87 11.24
CA VAL A 117 -13.80 -23.57 11.37
C VAL A 117 -14.56 -23.83 10.08
N PHE A 118 -14.03 -23.43 8.92
CA PHE A 118 -14.69 -23.70 7.62
C PHE A 118 -14.70 -25.18 7.27
N LEU A 119 -13.61 -25.91 7.57
CA LEU A 119 -13.53 -27.36 7.42
C LEU A 119 -14.58 -28.08 8.26
N LEU A 120 -14.67 -27.76 9.57
CA LEU A 120 -15.65 -28.35 10.47
C LEU A 120 -17.10 -28.00 10.10
N ALA A 121 -17.31 -26.82 9.50
CA ALA A 121 -18.62 -26.41 8.99
C ALA A 121 -18.97 -27.05 7.63
N GLY A 122 -18.07 -27.80 7.00
CA GLY A 122 -18.27 -28.40 5.68
C GLY A 122 -18.38 -27.36 4.55
N ILE A 123 -17.83 -26.16 4.75
CA ILE A 123 -17.89 -25.08 3.76
C ILE A 123 -16.69 -25.24 2.81
N LYS A 124 -16.97 -25.42 1.51
CA LYS A 124 -15.92 -25.42 0.48
C LYS A 124 -15.21 -24.06 0.46
N PHE A 125 -13.88 -24.10 0.39
CA PHE A 125 -13.07 -22.90 0.28
C PHE A 125 -13.27 -22.22 -1.08
N GLY A 126 -13.25 -20.89 -1.07
CA GLY A 126 -13.44 -20.06 -2.25
C GLY A 126 -13.74 -18.62 -1.86
N ILE A 127 -14.40 -17.88 -2.75
CA ILE A 127 -14.69 -16.46 -2.53
C ILE A 127 -15.51 -16.18 -1.27
N PHE A 128 -16.42 -17.09 -0.91
CA PHE A 128 -17.27 -16.92 0.26
C PHE A 128 -16.46 -17.01 1.55
N THR A 129 -15.65 -18.06 1.72
CA THR A 129 -14.79 -18.24 2.89
C THR A 129 -13.76 -17.11 2.97
N LEU A 130 -13.23 -16.67 1.83
CA LEU A 130 -12.31 -15.53 1.74
C LEU A 130 -12.97 -14.24 2.24
N ILE A 131 -14.15 -13.89 1.74
CA ILE A 131 -14.87 -12.68 2.19
C ILE A 131 -15.20 -12.77 3.68
N MET A 132 -15.67 -13.92 4.16
CA MET A 132 -16.03 -14.11 5.57
C MET A 132 -14.81 -14.01 6.49
N ALA A 133 -13.67 -14.57 6.07
CA ALA A 133 -12.40 -14.44 6.77
C ALA A 133 -11.98 -12.97 6.84
N HIS A 134 -12.10 -12.21 5.75
CA HIS A 134 -11.77 -10.79 5.74
C HIS A 134 -12.73 -9.95 6.59
N VAL A 135 -14.01 -10.29 6.61
CA VAL A 135 -14.98 -9.64 7.51
C VAL A 135 -14.60 -9.86 8.98
N SER A 136 -14.10 -11.05 9.33
CA SER A 136 -13.77 -11.41 10.70
C SER A 136 -12.71 -10.47 11.32
N PHE A 137 -11.68 -10.07 10.56
CA PHE A 137 -10.64 -9.16 11.05
C PHE A 137 -10.96 -7.68 10.77
N ASN A 138 -11.75 -7.37 9.74
CA ASN A 138 -12.13 -5.98 9.42
C ASN A 138 -13.16 -5.38 10.38
N VAL A 139 -14.10 -6.17 10.90
CA VAL A 139 -15.06 -5.72 11.92
C VAL A 139 -14.35 -5.11 13.15
N PRO A 140 -13.31 -5.74 13.74
CA PRO A 140 -12.47 -5.13 14.76
C PRO A 140 -11.93 -3.73 14.39
N TYR A 141 -11.33 -3.57 13.20
CA TYR A 141 -10.81 -2.28 12.71
C TYR A 141 -11.89 -1.20 12.64
N VAL A 142 -13.10 -1.58 12.21
CA VAL A 142 -14.26 -0.67 12.20
C VAL A 142 -14.67 -0.29 13.63
N LEU A 143 -14.74 -1.25 14.55
CA LEU A 143 -15.10 -1.02 15.94
C LEU A 143 -14.14 -0.07 16.65
N ILE A 144 -12.82 -0.31 16.56
CA ILE A 144 -11.81 0.54 17.21
C ILE A 144 -11.80 1.97 16.65
N THR A 145 -12.21 2.16 15.40
CA THR A 145 -12.24 3.47 14.73
C THR A 145 -13.53 4.24 15.05
N VAL A 146 -14.69 3.57 15.02
CA VAL A 146 -16.00 4.22 15.18
C VAL A 146 -16.37 4.43 16.65
N MET A 147 -16.03 3.48 17.53
CA MET A 147 -16.44 3.51 18.94
C MET A 147 -15.92 4.76 19.71
N PRO A 148 -14.65 5.19 19.56
CA PRO A 148 -14.17 6.42 20.22
C PRO A 148 -14.90 7.68 19.73
N ARG A 149 -15.34 7.71 18.47
CA ARG A 149 -16.12 8.84 17.93
C ARG A 149 -17.53 8.85 18.50
N LEU A 150 -18.16 7.67 18.60
CA LEU A 150 -19.50 7.53 19.16
C LEU A 150 -19.55 7.92 20.64
N ARG A 151 -18.51 7.58 21.42
CA ARG A 151 -18.38 8.01 22.83
C ARG A 151 -18.29 9.52 23.02
N LYS A 152 -17.92 10.27 21.98
CA LYS A 152 -17.84 11.75 22.00
C LYS A 152 -19.16 12.42 21.56
N VAL A 153 -20.19 11.66 21.20
CA VAL A 153 -21.50 12.21 20.85
C VAL A 153 -22.20 12.65 22.13
N ASP A 154 -22.61 13.92 22.19
CA ASP A 154 -23.37 14.46 23.32
C ASP A 154 -24.75 13.78 23.39
N PRO A 155 -25.08 13.05 24.48
CA PRO A 155 -26.38 12.42 24.67
C PRO A 155 -27.55 13.41 24.55
N ALA A 156 -27.33 14.68 24.91
CA ALA A 156 -28.35 15.73 24.83
C ALA A 156 -28.85 15.96 23.39
N LEU A 157 -28.02 15.71 22.36
CA LEU A 157 -28.45 15.79 20.96
C LEU A 157 -29.46 14.68 20.62
N LEU A 158 -29.29 13.50 21.21
CA LEU A 158 -30.17 12.36 21.00
C LEU A 158 -31.49 12.54 21.74
N GLU A 159 -31.44 13.09 22.96
CA GLU A 159 -32.61 13.45 23.76
C GLU A 159 -33.42 14.57 23.10
N ALA A 160 -32.76 15.66 22.67
CA ALA A 160 -33.42 16.77 21.97
C ALA A 160 -34.12 16.31 20.68
N GLY A 161 -33.52 15.38 19.93
CA GLY A 161 -34.16 14.78 18.77
C GLY A 161 -35.47 14.05 19.13
N LYS A 162 -35.46 13.25 20.19
CA LYS A 162 -36.64 12.52 20.67
C LYS A 162 -37.71 13.46 21.23
N ASP A 163 -37.30 14.50 21.94
CA ASP A 163 -38.19 15.52 22.51
C ASP A 163 -38.95 16.29 21.41
N LEU A 164 -38.31 16.50 20.24
CA LEU A 164 -38.95 17.06 19.04
C LEU A 164 -39.82 16.05 18.28
N GLY A 165 -40.06 14.85 18.85
CA GLY A 165 -40.90 13.81 18.26
C GLY A 165 -40.19 12.89 17.26
N ALA A 166 -38.85 12.95 17.15
CA ALA A 166 -38.13 12.10 16.21
C ALA A 166 -38.14 10.62 16.65
N LYS A 167 -38.56 9.72 15.75
CA LYS A 167 -38.50 8.27 15.95
C LYS A 167 -37.04 7.80 16.09
N PRO A 168 -36.75 6.66 16.77
CA PRO A 168 -35.38 6.16 16.91
C PRO A 168 -34.61 5.97 15.60
N SER A 169 -35.29 5.57 14.52
CA SER A 169 -34.71 5.50 13.18
C SER A 169 -34.33 6.88 12.64
N GLN A 170 -35.17 7.90 12.86
CA GLN A 170 -34.84 9.27 12.47
C GLN A 170 -33.65 9.81 13.26
N VAL A 171 -33.55 9.53 14.56
CA VAL A 171 -32.36 9.87 15.37
C VAL A 171 -31.12 9.17 14.83
N LEU A 172 -31.21 7.90 14.45
CA LEU A 172 -30.11 7.15 13.85
C LEU A 172 -29.62 7.79 12.53
N PHE A 173 -30.51 7.96 11.56
CA PHE A 173 -30.14 8.41 10.22
C PHE A 173 -29.90 9.92 10.11
N LYS A 174 -30.55 10.75 10.94
CA LYS A 174 -30.42 12.21 10.88
C LYS A 174 -29.43 12.81 11.88
N ILE A 175 -29.07 12.07 12.95
CA ILE A 175 -28.18 12.59 14.00
C ILE A 175 -26.94 11.70 14.15
N ILE A 176 -27.12 10.42 14.49
CA ILE A 176 -25.99 9.52 14.81
C ILE A 176 -25.09 9.29 13.59
N LEU A 177 -25.63 8.76 12.49
CA LEU A 177 -24.84 8.42 11.30
C LEU A 177 -24.14 9.65 10.67
N PRO A 178 -24.76 10.84 10.56
CA PRO A 178 -24.07 12.03 10.09
C PRO A 178 -22.89 12.46 10.98
N ILE A 179 -23.01 12.32 12.31
CA ILE A 179 -21.91 12.64 13.24
C ILE A 179 -20.78 11.61 13.14
N LEU A 180 -21.14 10.33 12.93
CA LEU A 180 -20.19 9.24 12.73
C LEU A 180 -19.57 9.20 11.35
N LYS A 181 -20.17 9.85 10.34
CA LYS A 181 -19.73 9.80 8.93
C LYS A 181 -18.22 9.96 8.73
N PRO A 182 -17.51 10.92 9.36
CA PRO A 182 -16.06 11.02 9.21
C PRO A 182 -15.32 9.78 9.72
N ALA A 183 -15.75 9.21 10.86
CA ALA A 183 -15.15 8.00 11.41
C ALA A 183 -15.50 6.75 10.58
N ILE A 184 -16.70 6.68 10.00
CA ILE A 184 -17.11 5.60 9.09
C ILE A 184 -16.24 5.62 7.82
N ILE A 185 -15.97 6.80 7.25
CA ILE A 185 -15.08 6.93 6.08
C ILE A 185 -13.65 6.51 6.43
N THR A 186 -13.13 6.92 7.58
CA THR A 186 -11.81 6.48 8.05
C THR A 186 -11.76 4.97 8.28
N ALA A 187 -12.79 4.40 8.92
CA ALA A 187 -12.90 2.96 9.13
C ALA A 187 -12.96 2.19 7.80
N ALA A 188 -13.68 2.72 6.81
CA ALA A 188 -13.77 2.12 5.48
C ALA A 188 -12.40 2.08 4.80
N ALA A 189 -11.63 3.17 4.86
CA ALA A 189 -10.29 3.23 4.27
C ALA A 189 -9.32 2.25 4.94
N ILE A 190 -9.39 2.12 6.28
CA ILE A 190 -8.55 1.16 7.03
C ILE A 190 -8.94 -0.28 6.67
N ALA A 191 -10.23 -0.63 6.75
CA ALA A 191 -10.71 -1.97 6.43
C ALA A 191 -10.38 -2.37 4.97
N PHE A 192 -10.54 -1.44 4.03
CA PHE A 192 -10.17 -1.67 2.64
C PHE A 192 -8.66 -1.93 2.50
N ALA A 193 -7.82 -1.11 3.13
CA ALA A 193 -6.37 -1.27 3.06
C ALA A 193 -5.92 -2.61 3.64
N MET A 194 -6.41 -2.97 4.84
CA MET A 194 -6.08 -4.24 5.48
C MET A 194 -6.57 -5.45 4.66
N SER A 195 -7.73 -5.33 4.02
CA SER A 195 -8.29 -6.39 3.19
C SER A 195 -7.59 -6.56 1.84
N PHE A 196 -7.08 -5.48 1.25
CA PHE A 196 -6.46 -5.49 -0.06
C PHE A 196 -5.04 -6.09 -0.04
N ASP A 197 -4.33 -5.90 1.07
CA ASP A 197 -2.94 -6.30 1.32
C ASP A 197 -2.81 -7.70 1.96
N ASP A 198 -3.88 -8.27 2.51
CA ASP A 198 -3.77 -9.52 3.26
C ASP A 198 -3.27 -10.71 2.41
N PHE A 199 -2.16 -11.31 2.83
CA PHE A 199 -1.62 -12.56 2.28
C PHE A 199 -2.04 -13.76 3.13
N ILE A 200 -1.78 -13.71 4.44
CA ILE A 200 -1.78 -14.89 5.31
C ILE A 200 -3.18 -15.49 5.40
N ILE A 201 -4.19 -14.69 5.71
CA ILE A 201 -5.56 -15.20 5.87
C ILE A 201 -6.10 -15.65 4.51
N SER A 202 -5.80 -14.91 3.46
CA SER A 202 -6.18 -15.21 2.08
C SER A 202 -5.62 -16.54 1.59
N TYR A 203 -4.35 -16.84 1.88
CA TYR A 203 -3.71 -18.09 1.50
C TYR A 203 -4.43 -19.32 2.08
N PHE A 204 -4.78 -19.28 3.37
CA PHE A 204 -5.42 -20.41 4.06
C PHE A 204 -6.94 -20.50 3.85
N THR A 205 -7.61 -19.42 3.46
CA THR A 205 -9.07 -19.37 3.37
C THR A 205 -9.62 -19.11 1.97
N GLY A 206 -8.75 -18.81 0.99
CA GLY A 206 -9.11 -18.42 -0.37
C GLY A 206 -9.46 -19.56 -1.31
N GLY A 207 -8.94 -20.78 -1.09
CA GLY A 207 -9.15 -21.92 -1.98
C GLY A 207 -8.63 -21.61 -3.39
N ASP A 208 -9.55 -21.53 -4.36
CA ASP A 208 -9.28 -21.25 -5.77
C ASP A 208 -9.03 -19.77 -6.09
N GLN A 209 -9.26 -18.90 -5.11
CA GLN A 209 -9.15 -17.46 -5.23
C GLN A 209 -7.74 -17.01 -4.89
N THR A 210 -7.00 -16.61 -5.93
CA THR A 210 -5.70 -15.95 -5.76
C THR A 210 -5.91 -14.43 -5.73
N ASN A 211 -5.53 -13.79 -4.63
CA ASN A 211 -5.49 -12.33 -4.53
C ASN A 211 -4.07 -11.82 -4.87
N VAL A 212 -3.88 -10.51 -5.01
CA VAL A 212 -2.59 -9.91 -5.39
C VAL A 212 -1.47 -10.31 -4.44
N SER A 213 -1.71 -10.28 -3.13
CA SER A 213 -0.68 -10.59 -2.14
C SER A 213 -0.27 -12.06 -2.23
N THR A 214 -1.21 -13.00 -2.30
CA THR A 214 -0.93 -14.41 -2.54
C THR A 214 -0.17 -14.61 -3.84
N PHE A 215 -0.58 -13.98 -4.93
CA PHE A 215 0.11 -14.10 -6.23
C PHE A 215 1.58 -13.65 -6.15
N ILE A 216 1.84 -12.51 -5.50
CA ILE A 216 3.20 -11.97 -5.36
C ILE A 216 4.04 -12.83 -4.42
N TYR A 217 3.47 -13.29 -3.29
CA TYR A 217 4.20 -14.09 -2.30
C TYR A 217 4.53 -15.50 -2.78
N THR A 218 3.70 -16.11 -3.62
CA THR A 218 3.95 -17.45 -4.17
C THR A 218 4.79 -17.43 -5.45
N ALA A 219 5.16 -16.25 -5.96
CA ALA A 219 5.99 -16.14 -7.16
C ALA A 219 7.46 -16.49 -6.83
N LYS A 220 8.02 -17.53 -7.49
CA LYS A 220 9.41 -17.98 -7.29
C LYS A 220 10.45 -16.89 -7.54
N LYS A 221 10.25 -16.06 -8.58
CA LYS A 221 11.14 -14.93 -8.93
C LYS A 221 10.35 -13.64 -9.05
N VAL A 222 10.82 -12.58 -8.38
CA VAL A 222 10.22 -11.24 -8.50
C VAL A 222 10.62 -10.63 -9.84
N LYS A 223 9.70 -10.72 -10.82
CA LYS A 223 9.84 -10.10 -12.14
C LYS A 223 9.51 -8.59 -12.10
N PRO A 224 10.13 -7.74 -12.94
CA PRO A 224 9.84 -6.30 -12.98
C PRO A 224 8.36 -5.94 -13.25
N VAL A 225 7.57 -6.85 -13.82
CA VAL A 225 6.10 -6.70 -13.96
C VAL A 225 5.38 -6.39 -12.63
N ILE A 226 5.87 -6.94 -11.51
CA ILE A 226 5.33 -6.68 -10.17
C ILE A 226 5.64 -5.23 -9.75
N PHE A 227 6.83 -4.73 -10.09
CA PHE A 227 7.21 -3.34 -9.83
C PHE A 227 6.47 -2.36 -10.72
N ALA A 228 6.13 -2.73 -11.97
CA ALA A 228 5.27 -1.96 -12.85
C ALA A 228 3.88 -1.77 -12.23
N PHE A 229 3.28 -2.84 -11.70
CA PHE A 229 2.04 -2.76 -10.91
C PHE A 229 2.18 -1.85 -9.69
N GLY A 230 3.23 -2.04 -8.88
CA GLY A 230 3.49 -1.21 -7.71
C GLY A 230 3.62 0.28 -8.06
N THR A 231 4.26 0.59 -9.19
CA THR A 231 4.39 1.95 -9.71
C THR A 231 3.05 2.55 -10.13
N ILE A 232 2.21 1.78 -10.83
CA ILE A 232 0.84 2.20 -11.17
C ILE A 232 0.04 2.46 -9.90
N LEU A 233 0.10 1.56 -8.90
CA LEU A 233 -0.61 1.69 -7.64
C LEU A 233 -0.19 2.96 -6.88
N VAL A 234 1.12 3.21 -6.76
CA VAL A 234 1.66 4.44 -6.16
C VAL A 234 1.18 5.68 -6.93
N GLY A 235 1.18 5.62 -8.27
CA GLY A 235 0.65 6.69 -9.13
C GLY A 235 -0.82 6.99 -8.85
N VAL A 236 -1.67 5.96 -8.76
CA VAL A 236 -3.10 6.08 -8.45
C VAL A 236 -3.30 6.71 -7.06
N ILE A 237 -2.57 6.25 -6.04
CA ILE A 237 -2.65 6.79 -4.67
C ILE A 237 -2.20 8.26 -4.65
N ALA A 238 -1.10 8.60 -5.34
CA ALA A 238 -0.60 9.96 -5.42
C ALA A 238 -1.62 10.90 -6.08
N VAL A 239 -2.22 10.49 -7.20
CA VAL A 239 -3.27 11.25 -7.89
C VAL A 239 -4.49 11.43 -6.99
N ALA A 240 -4.92 10.39 -6.27
CA ALA A 240 -6.05 10.47 -5.34
C ALA A 240 -5.78 11.47 -4.19
N ILE A 241 -4.58 11.45 -3.61
CA ILE A 241 -4.17 12.38 -2.53
C ILE A 241 -4.09 13.82 -3.06
N ILE A 242 -3.44 14.03 -4.21
CA ILE A 242 -3.31 15.36 -4.83
C ILE A 242 -4.70 15.91 -5.18
N GLY A 243 -5.57 15.07 -5.76
CA GLY A 243 -6.95 15.41 -6.08
C GLY A 243 -7.75 15.80 -4.84
N TRP A 244 -7.69 14.99 -3.77
CA TRP A 244 -8.35 15.29 -2.50
C TRP A 244 -7.87 16.61 -1.88
N ASN A 245 -6.55 16.83 -1.89
CA ASN A 245 -5.95 18.06 -1.40
C ASN A 245 -6.36 19.28 -2.24
N ALA A 246 -6.38 19.16 -3.57
CA ALA A 246 -6.84 20.22 -4.46
C ALA A 246 -8.32 20.58 -4.20
N VAL A 247 -9.19 19.59 -4.05
CA VAL A 247 -10.61 19.79 -3.71
C VAL A 247 -10.76 20.45 -2.32
N SER A 248 -10.00 19.98 -1.33
CA SER A 248 -9.99 20.53 0.03
C SER A 248 -9.57 22.00 0.04
N ILE A 249 -8.46 22.32 -0.64
CA ILE A 249 -7.95 23.69 -0.80
C ILE A 249 -8.98 24.57 -1.53
N TYR A 250 -9.56 24.08 -2.63
CA TYR A 250 -10.58 24.82 -3.36
C TYR A 250 -11.79 25.14 -2.47
N LYS A 251 -12.27 24.17 -1.69
CA LYS A 251 -13.38 24.37 -0.75
C LYS A 251 -13.05 25.40 0.33
N GLN A 252 -11.85 25.33 0.91
CA GLN A 252 -11.38 26.33 1.89
C GLN A 252 -11.30 27.73 1.29
N GLN A 253 -10.75 27.87 0.08
CA GLN A 253 -10.70 29.15 -0.63
C GLN A 253 -12.09 29.72 -0.92
N GLN A 254 -13.08 28.88 -1.24
CA GLN A 254 -14.45 29.34 -1.44
C GLN A 254 -15.07 29.84 -0.13
N LEU A 255 -14.87 29.13 0.98
CA LEU A 255 -15.34 29.58 2.31
C LEU A 255 -14.72 30.93 2.71
N GLN A 256 -13.41 31.09 2.51
CA GLN A 256 -12.72 32.36 2.75
C GLN A 256 -13.25 33.49 1.86
N LYS A 257 -13.52 33.24 0.57
CA LYS A 257 -14.13 34.23 -0.33
C LYS A 257 -15.52 34.65 0.16
N ILE A 258 -16.33 33.71 0.63
CA ILE A 258 -17.66 34.00 1.19
C ILE A 258 -17.53 34.90 2.42
N GLU A 259 -16.59 34.58 3.33
CA GLU A 259 -16.33 35.39 4.53
C GLU A 259 -15.82 36.79 4.19
N GLN A 260 -14.93 36.91 3.20
CA GLN A 260 -14.46 38.22 2.71
C GLN A 260 -15.57 39.09 2.13
N ILE A 261 -16.53 38.47 1.42
CA ILE A 261 -17.69 39.17 0.84
C ILE A 261 -18.64 39.63 1.94
N LYS A 262 -18.88 38.81 2.98
CA LYS A 262 -19.70 39.21 4.14
C LYS A 262 -19.13 40.40 4.90
N ASN A 263 -17.80 40.49 4.98
CA ASN A 263 -17.09 41.55 5.71
C ASN A 263 -16.65 42.73 4.80
N ASP A 264 -17.19 42.85 3.58
CA ASP A 264 -16.85 43.90 2.59
C ASP A 264 -15.35 44.06 2.27
N SER A 265 -14.57 43.00 2.52
CA SER A 265 -13.11 42.97 2.30
C SER A 265 -12.71 42.33 0.96
N TYR A 266 -13.70 41.82 0.21
CA TYR A 266 -13.46 41.16 -1.07
C TYR A 266 -12.92 42.13 -2.13
N LYS A 267 -11.71 41.84 -2.64
CA LYS A 267 -10.98 42.65 -3.64
C LYS A 267 -10.70 44.11 -3.25
N ILE A 268 -10.73 44.43 -1.95
CA ILE A 268 -10.55 45.81 -1.45
C ILE A 268 -9.23 46.46 -1.93
N LYS A 269 -8.14 45.69 -2.05
CA LYS A 269 -6.84 46.17 -2.57
C LYS A 269 -6.89 46.58 -4.04
N GLN A 270 -7.67 45.89 -4.86
CA GLN A 270 -7.83 46.24 -6.29
C GLN A 270 -8.70 47.50 -6.42
N LEU A 271 -9.76 47.59 -5.62
CA LEU A 271 -10.66 48.74 -5.59
C LEU A 271 -9.94 50.02 -5.13
N SER A 272 -9.17 49.94 -4.04
CA SER A 272 -8.42 51.09 -3.51
C SER A 272 -7.34 51.58 -4.50
N LYS A 273 -6.67 50.65 -5.19
CA LYS A 273 -5.69 50.98 -6.23
C LYS A 273 -6.32 51.75 -7.39
N LEU A 274 -7.44 51.26 -7.94
CA LEU A 274 -8.12 51.92 -9.06
C LEU A 274 -8.67 53.29 -8.68
N LYS A 275 -9.26 53.43 -7.49
CA LYS A 275 -9.73 54.74 -6.97
C LYS A 275 -8.58 55.74 -6.83
N LYS A 276 -7.41 55.29 -6.35
CA LYS A 276 -6.22 56.14 -6.25
C LYS A 276 -5.68 56.57 -7.61
N GLU A 277 -5.59 55.64 -8.57
CA GLU A 277 -5.16 55.94 -9.95
C GLU A 277 -6.13 56.91 -10.65
N GLN A 278 -7.43 56.75 -10.45
CA GLN A 278 -8.47 57.65 -10.95
C GLN A 278 -8.29 59.07 -10.39
N ALA A 279 -8.17 59.21 -9.07
CA ALA A 279 -7.99 60.50 -8.41
C ALA A 279 -6.70 61.22 -8.85
N GLU A 280 -5.57 60.48 -8.96
CA GLU A 280 -4.31 61.05 -9.44
C GLU A 280 -4.42 61.56 -10.89
N LEU A 281 -5.11 60.82 -11.78
CA LEU A 281 -5.29 61.23 -13.17
C LEU A 281 -6.27 62.40 -13.34
N GLN A 282 -7.35 62.44 -12.57
CA GLN A 282 -8.29 63.57 -12.56
C GLN A 282 -7.59 64.86 -12.10
N GLN A 283 -6.74 64.78 -11.08
CA GLN A 283 -5.95 65.92 -10.61
C GLN A 283 -4.97 66.45 -11.67
N LEU A 284 -4.32 65.58 -12.43
CA LEU A 284 -3.40 65.96 -13.51
C LEU A 284 -4.13 66.56 -14.71
N PHE A 285 -5.30 66.02 -15.04
CA PHE A 285 -6.15 66.51 -16.11
C PHE A 285 -6.68 67.92 -15.79
N ALA A 286 -7.24 68.13 -14.61
CA ALA A 286 -7.80 69.43 -14.19
C ALA A 286 -6.76 70.57 -14.21
N ASN A 287 -5.49 70.25 -13.93
CA ASN A 287 -4.41 71.24 -13.86
C ASN A 287 -3.53 71.31 -15.13
N ASN A 288 -3.84 70.57 -16.20
CA ASN A 288 -3.01 70.47 -17.40
C ASN A 288 -1.55 70.07 -17.14
N LEU A 289 -1.33 69.13 -16.22
CA LEU A 289 -0.01 68.67 -15.79
C LEU A 289 0.29 67.27 -16.31
N VAL A 290 1.54 66.99 -16.67
CA VAL A 290 2.05 65.63 -16.95
C VAL A 290 3.17 65.25 -16.01
N PHE A 291 3.30 63.95 -15.76
CA PHE A 291 4.47 63.43 -15.05
C PHE A 291 5.67 63.37 -15.98
N THR A 292 6.73 64.09 -15.59
CA THR A 292 8.06 63.97 -16.16
C THR A 292 8.99 63.28 -15.17
N LYS A 293 9.86 62.40 -15.67
CA LYS A 293 10.82 61.68 -14.83
C LYS A 293 12.01 62.59 -14.54
N THR A 294 12.43 62.66 -13.28
CA THR A 294 13.70 63.29 -12.92
C THR A 294 14.87 62.54 -13.56
N LYS A 295 15.90 63.28 -13.98
CA LYS A 295 17.17 62.70 -14.47
C LYS A 295 18.12 62.30 -13.34
N ARG A 296 17.80 62.64 -12.09
CA ARG A 296 18.64 62.35 -10.92
C ARG A 296 18.52 60.87 -10.52
N ILE A 297 19.53 60.07 -10.87
CA ILE A 297 19.60 58.62 -10.59
C ILE A 297 19.54 58.31 -9.08
N SER A 298 20.12 59.18 -8.23
CA SER A 298 20.10 59.01 -6.77
C SER A 298 18.69 58.97 -6.16
N LEU A 299 17.73 59.72 -6.73
CA LEU A 299 16.33 59.68 -6.29
C LEU A 299 15.63 58.37 -6.70
N TRP A 300 15.96 57.84 -7.88
CA TRP A 300 15.46 56.54 -8.34
C TRP A 300 15.95 55.38 -7.47
N ILE A 301 17.23 55.38 -7.08
CA ILE A 301 17.80 54.38 -6.17
C ILE A 301 17.09 54.43 -4.81
N LYS A 302 16.91 55.63 -4.23
CA LYS A 302 16.19 55.83 -2.97
C LYS A 302 14.73 55.37 -3.07
N TYR A 303 14.04 55.70 -4.17
CA TYR A 303 12.66 55.29 -4.42
C TYR A 303 12.51 53.76 -4.52
N PHE A 304 13.39 53.09 -5.26
CA PHE A 304 13.35 51.64 -5.41
C PHE A 304 13.74 50.91 -4.12
N ALA A 305 14.81 51.35 -3.45
CA ALA A 305 15.24 50.78 -2.17
C ALA A 305 14.14 50.89 -1.10
N LEU A 306 13.42 52.02 -1.05
CA LEU A 306 12.31 52.21 -0.12
C LEU A 306 11.12 51.31 -0.46
N LYS A 307 10.83 51.11 -1.75
CA LYS A 307 9.79 50.18 -2.21
C LYS A 307 10.09 48.72 -1.82
N VAL A 308 11.35 48.32 -1.90
CA VAL A 308 11.81 47.00 -1.43
C VAL A 308 11.72 46.91 0.10
N ARG A 309 12.13 47.94 0.84
CA ARG A 309 11.99 47.99 2.31
C ARG A 309 10.54 47.87 2.77
N ILE A 310 9.58 48.53 2.10
CA ILE A 310 8.14 48.39 2.40
C ILE A 310 7.69 46.95 2.14
N LYS A 311 8.11 46.34 1.03
CA LYS A 311 7.77 44.94 0.72
C LYS A 311 8.30 44.00 1.80
N ILE A 312 9.54 44.19 2.25
CA ILE A 312 10.13 43.41 3.34
C ILE A 312 9.36 43.67 4.65
N ALA A 313 9.16 44.93 5.04
CA ALA A 313 8.45 45.29 6.27
C ALA A 313 7.01 44.74 6.30
N SER A 314 6.33 44.68 5.16
CA SER A 314 4.98 44.11 5.04
C SER A 314 4.92 42.57 5.12
N VAL A 315 6.07 41.88 5.06
CA VAL A 315 6.18 40.42 4.98
C VAL A 315 6.96 39.83 6.18
N TRP A 316 7.79 40.61 6.89
CA TRP A 316 8.72 40.09 7.89
C TRP A 316 8.11 39.92 9.29
N ASN A 317 8.23 38.70 9.85
CA ASN A 317 8.14 38.23 11.25
C ASN A 317 6.93 38.59 12.16
N TYR A 318 6.13 39.62 11.88
CA TYR A 318 5.02 39.99 12.76
C TYR A 318 3.78 39.11 12.60
N ASP A 319 3.48 38.62 11.39
CA ASP A 319 2.32 37.74 11.16
C ASP A 319 2.33 36.51 12.07
N LYS A 320 3.49 35.86 12.22
CA LYS A 320 3.63 34.70 13.10
C LYS A 320 3.41 35.04 14.58
N LYS A 321 3.84 36.23 15.03
CA LYS A 321 3.65 36.72 16.41
C LYS A 321 2.20 37.12 16.65
N ILE A 322 1.57 37.80 15.69
CA ILE A 322 0.16 38.20 15.69
C ILE A 322 -0.72 36.95 15.71
N THR A 323 -0.55 36.00 14.78
CA THR A 323 -1.33 34.75 14.75
C THR A 323 -1.23 33.99 16.07
N ARG A 324 -0.04 33.93 16.68
CA ARG A 324 0.14 33.29 17.99
C ARG A 324 -0.60 34.02 19.12
N LEU A 325 -0.57 35.36 19.12
CA LEU A 325 -1.27 36.18 20.11
C LEU A 325 -2.79 36.15 19.90
N GLU A 326 -3.28 36.14 18.67
CA GLU A 326 -4.70 35.97 18.33
C GLU A 326 -5.24 34.61 18.75
N TRP A 327 -4.47 33.55 18.54
CA TRP A 327 -4.80 32.22 19.08
C TRP A 327 -4.91 32.24 20.60
N LYS A 328 -3.95 32.85 21.31
CA LYS A 328 -4.00 32.99 22.77
C LYS A 328 -5.20 33.82 23.22
N ARG A 329 -5.51 34.92 22.53
CA ARG A 329 -6.67 35.78 22.78
C ARG A 329 -7.97 34.98 22.70
N ASN A 330 -8.14 34.18 21.64
CA ASN A 330 -9.34 33.38 21.44
C ASN A 330 -9.47 32.27 22.48
N LYS A 331 -8.35 31.63 22.86
CA LYS A 331 -8.32 30.64 23.94
C LYS A 331 -8.81 31.24 25.26
N LEU A 332 -8.25 32.37 25.68
CA LEU A 332 -8.63 33.07 26.93
C LEU A 332 -10.09 33.56 26.89
N LYS A 333 -10.57 34.10 25.76
CA LYS A 333 -11.99 34.49 25.60
C LYS A 333 -12.93 33.30 25.80
N ASN A 334 -12.58 32.12 25.28
CA ASN A 334 -13.40 30.91 25.43
C ASN A 334 -13.43 30.41 26.88
N GLU A 335 -12.30 30.49 27.60
CA GLU A 335 -12.22 30.15 29.02
C GLU A 335 -13.09 31.09 29.87
N ILE A 336 -12.98 32.42 29.69
CA ILE A 336 -13.82 33.41 30.38
C ILE A 336 -15.31 33.23 30.04
N SER A 337 -15.64 32.95 28.78
CA SER A 337 -17.03 32.69 28.35
C SER A 337 -17.57 31.38 28.93
N ARG A 338 -16.71 30.38 29.21
CA ARG A 338 -17.12 29.14 29.89
C ARG A 338 -17.58 29.42 31.32
N GLU A 339 -16.82 30.21 32.09
CA GLU A 339 -17.18 30.58 33.46
C GLU A 339 -18.53 31.32 33.49
N LYS A 340 -18.74 32.32 32.62
CA LYS A 340 -20.03 33.03 32.51
C LYS A 340 -21.23 32.14 32.15
N ARG A 341 -21.00 31.02 31.46
CA ARG A 341 -22.07 30.08 31.08
C ARG A 341 -22.62 29.30 32.27
N TYR A 342 -21.86 29.13 33.36
CA TYR A 342 -22.37 28.47 34.56
C TYR A 342 -23.54 29.27 35.18
N TYR A 343 -23.38 30.58 35.36
CA TYR A 343 -24.46 31.48 35.83
C TYR A 343 -25.71 31.45 34.95
N ALA A 344 -25.54 31.52 33.62
CA ALA A 344 -26.66 31.47 32.69
C ALA A 344 -27.38 30.09 32.72
N ARG A 345 -26.61 29.01 32.87
CA ARG A 345 -27.15 27.65 32.99
C ARG A 345 -27.88 27.46 34.30
N LEU A 346 -27.36 27.99 35.41
CA LEU A 346 -28.02 27.97 36.72
C LEU A 346 -29.37 28.68 36.62
N LYS A 347 -29.40 29.91 36.10
CA LYS A 347 -30.64 30.69 35.89
C LYS A 347 -31.68 29.95 35.03
N SER A 348 -31.22 29.28 33.97
CA SER A 348 -32.11 28.50 33.11
C SER A 348 -32.61 27.23 33.80
N ALA A 349 -31.76 26.57 34.60
CA ALA A 349 -32.11 25.37 35.34
C ALA A 349 -33.12 25.71 36.44
N THR A 350 -32.88 26.72 37.26
CA THR A 350 -33.82 27.16 38.31
C THR A 350 -35.17 27.57 37.74
N LYS A 351 -35.21 28.26 36.60
CA LYS A 351 -36.46 28.56 35.89
C LYS A 351 -37.21 27.29 35.44
N LYS A 352 -36.47 26.28 34.97
CA LYS A 352 -37.03 25.00 34.55
C LYS A 352 -37.53 24.18 35.75
N LEU A 353 -36.82 24.20 36.88
CA LEU A 353 -37.24 23.59 38.14
C LEU A 353 -38.59 24.15 38.59
N LYS A 354 -38.71 25.48 38.65
CA LYS A 354 -39.96 26.15 39.05
C LYS A 354 -41.14 25.77 38.16
N LYS A 355 -40.91 25.67 36.84
CA LYS A 355 -41.94 25.24 35.88
C LYS A 355 -42.32 23.76 36.08
N MET A 356 -41.35 22.89 36.34
CA MET A 356 -41.58 21.45 36.52
C MET A 356 -42.27 21.14 37.84
N ASN A 357 -41.93 21.83 38.92
CA ASN A 357 -42.64 21.71 40.20
C ASN A 357 -44.10 22.14 40.05
N HIS A 358 -44.37 23.26 39.35
CA HIS A 358 -45.74 23.67 39.08
C HIS A 358 -46.54 22.63 38.26
N GLN A 359 -45.89 21.94 37.31
CA GLN A 359 -46.52 20.85 36.55
C GLN A 359 -46.73 19.60 37.39
N LEU A 360 -45.85 19.32 38.36
CA LEU A 360 -45.98 18.22 39.30
C LEU A 360 -47.16 18.46 40.25
N ASP A 361 -47.31 19.67 40.78
CA ASP A 361 -48.40 20.07 41.68
C ASP A 361 -49.79 19.97 41.01
N GLN A 362 -49.85 20.16 39.70
CA GLN A 362 -51.08 20.09 38.91
C GLN A 362 -51.43 18.68 38.39
N THR A 363 -50.55 17.71 38.58
CA THR A 363 -50.72 16.37 38.01
C THR A 363 -51.43 15.44 38.99
N THR A 364 -52.58 14.90 38.60
CA THR A 364 -53.34 13.90 39.38
C THR A 364 -53.02 12.44 39.02
N ASP A 365 -52.27 12.20 37.94
CA ASP A 365 -51.83 10.86 37.49
C ASP A 365 -50.55 10.41 38.20
N VAL A 366 -50.64 9.30 38.94
CA VAL A 366 -49.55 8.75 39.77
C VAL A 366 -48.30 8.40 38.97
N LYS A 367 -48.42 7.83 37.76
CA LYS A 367 -47.26 7.45 36.94
C LYS A 367 -46.57 8.67 36.35
N ARG A 368 -47.36 9.68 35.96
CA ARG A 368 -46.83 10.95 35.44
C ARG A 368 -46.18 11.78 36.54
N ALA A 369 -46.76 11.79 37.74
CA ALA A 369 -46.18 12.43 38.92
C ALA A 369 -44.82 11.80 39.27
N ALA A 370 -44.72 10.46 39.37
CA ALA A 370 -43.46 9.77 39.65
C ALA A 370 -42.35 10.09 38.62
N LYS A 371 -42.72 10.19 37.32
CA LYS A 371 -41.78 10.56 36.27
C LYS A 371 -41.31 12.02 36.37
N LEU A 372 -42.21 12.94 36.72
CA LEU A 372 -41.90 14.35 36.94
C LEU A 372 -41.01 14.53 38.17
N THR A 373 -41.25 13.80 39.26
CA THR A 373 -40.40 13.81 40.47
C THR A 373 -38.96 13.43 40.14
N ILE A 374 -38.72 12.34 39.40
CA ILE A 374 -37.36 11.94 38.99
C ILE A 374 -36.68 13.02 38.13
N GLN A 375 -37.45 13.72 37.28
CA GLN A 375 -36.89 14.81 36.47
C GLN A 375 -36.56 16.05 37.31
N VAL A 376 -37.38 16.33 38.33
CA VAL A 376 -37.15 17.38 39.32
C VAL A 376 -35.88 17.08 40.12
N ASP A 377 -35.73 15.86 40.65
CA ASP A 377 -34.56 15.44 41.45
C ASP A 377 -33.25 15.59 40.67
N LYS A 378 -33.20 15.09 39.43
CA LYS A 378 -32.02 15.26 38.55
C LYS A 378 -31.71 16.72 38.25
N LEU A 379 -32.74 17.56 38.23
CA LEU A 379 -32.58 18.96 37.91
C LEU A 379 -32.13 19.75 39.15
N ILE A 380 -32.50 19.30 40.35
CA ILE A 380 -31.96 19.75 41.64
C ILE A 380 -30.46 19.39 41.74
N GLU A 381 -30.10 18.13 41.50
CA GLU A 381 -28.69 17.67 41.49
C GLU A 381 -27.83 18.51 40.53
N LYS A 382 -28.36 18.79 39.33
CA LYS A 382 -27.68 19.65 38.36
C LYS A 382 -27.54 21.10 38.84
N ILE A 383 -28.54 21.63 39.55
CA ILE A 383 -28.48 22.97 40.14
C ILE A 383 -27.43 23.01 41.23
N GLU A 384 -27.34 21.97 42.07
CA GLU A 384 -26.35 21.82 43.12
C GLU A 384 -24.93 21.81 42.55
N THR A 385 -24.64 20.97 41.55
CA THR A 385 -23.32 20.99 40.87
C THR A 385 -22.99 22.35 40.23
N LEU A 386 -24.00 23.04 39.67
CA LEU A 386 -23.79 24.38 39.11
C LEU A 386 -23.52 25.43 40.19
N ASN A 387 -24.15 25.29 41.36
CA ASN A 387 -23.90 26.14 42.52
C ASN A 387 -22.50 25.90 43.08
N GLU A 388 -22.06 24.65 43.25
CA GLU A 388 -20.70 24.32 43.71
C GLU A 388 -19.63 24.94 42.81
N GLU A 389 -19.80 24.86 41.49
CA GLU A 389 -18.86 25.46 40.52
C GLU A 389 -18.88 26.99 40.58
N ILE A 390 -20.03 27.62 40.83
CA ILE A 390 -20.15 29.06 41.00
C ILE A 390 -19.54 29.50 42.34
N GLU A 391 -19.80 28.78 43.41
CA GLU A 391 -19.25 29.02 44.74
C GLU A 391 -17.72 28.91 44.72
N TRP A 392 -17.16 27.93 44.01
CA TRP A 392 -15.72 27.84 43.80
C TRP A 392 -15.16 29.04 43.03
N ILE A 393 -15.87 29.53 42.01
CA ILE A 393 -15.49 30.74 41.26
C ILE A 393 -15.53 31.98 42.16
N GLU A 394 -16.59 32.13 42.96
CA GLU A 394 -16.78 33.27 43.87
C GLU A 394 -15.77 33.25 45.02
N ALA A 395 -15.49 32.09 45.62
CA ALA A 395 -14.46 31.92 46.64
C ALA A 395 -13.06 32.25 46.09
N ARG A 396 -12.77 31.84 44.84
CA ARG A 396 -11.53 32.21 44.16
C ARG A 396 -11.44 33.72 43.91
N GLU A 397 -12.52 34.36 43.46
CA GLU A 397 -12.55 35.82 43.23
C GLU A 397 -12.40 36.59 44.56
N GLN A 398 -12.97 36.11 45.67
CA GLN A 398 -12.79 36.70 47.01
C GLN A 398 -11.34 36.55 47.52
N ALA A 399 -10.74 35.38 47.39
CA ALA A 399 -9.34 35.17 47.77
C ALA A 399 -8.37 36.03 46.92
N GLU A 400 -8.71 36.31 45.67
CA GLU A 400 -7.99 37.27 44.84
C GLU A 400 -8.16 38.71 45.36
N LEU A 401 -9.36 39.14 45.77
CA LEU A 401 -9.59 40.47 46.37
C LEU A 401 -8.82 40.69 47.68
N GLU A 402 -8.82 39.71 48.58
CA GLU A 402 -8.04 39.77 49.83
C GLU A 402 -6.54 39.93 49.54
N LYS A 403 -6.05 39.14 48.57
CA LYS A 403 -4.65 39.21 48.15
C LYS A 403 -4.30 40.56 47.50
N ALA A 404 -5.23 41.19 46.78
CA ALA A 404 -5.03 42.53 46.25
C ALA A 404 -4.93 43.57 47.38
N HIS A 405 -5.69 43.41 48.46
CA HIS A 405 -5.59 44.24 49.65
C HIS A 405 -4.22 44.10 50.33
N ASP A 406 -3.72 42.87 50.50
CA ASP A 406 -2.37 42.61 51.03
C ASP A 406 -1.26 43.26 50.20
N ILE A 407 -1.42 43.22 48.87
CA ILE A 407 -0.48 43.85 47.94
C ILE A 407 -0.56 45.39 48.09
N GLN A 408 -1.75 45.96 48.27
CA GLN A 408 -1.93 47.39 48.51
C GLN A 408 -1.21 47.85 49.79
N ILE A 409 -1.32 47.10 50.88
CA ILE A 409 -0.60 47.38 52.12
C ILE A 409 0.93 47.39 51.89
N LYS A 410 1.45 46.45 51.08
CA LYS A 410 2.88 46.42 50.70
C LYS A 410 3.30 47.62 49.86
N ILE A 411 2.43 48.07 48.95
CA ILE A 411 2.67 49.28 48.13
C ILE A 411 2.73 50.51 49.03
N ASP A 412 1.77 50.65 49.95
CA ASP A 412 1.70 51.80 50.84
C ASP A 412 2.89 51.85 51.80
N LYS A 413 3.29 50.69 52.32
CA LYS A 413 4.53 50.56 53.10
C LYS A 413 5.77 50.98 52.28
N LEU A 414 5.93 50.47 51.05
CA LEU A 414 7.05 50.84 50.19
C LEU A 414 7.06 52.34 49.82
N LYS A 415 5.87 52.95 49.64
CA LYS A 415 5.74 54.40 49.40
C LYS A 415 6.08 55.22 50.65
N GLN A 416 5.76 54.70 51.83
CA GLN A 416 6.12 55.33 53.10
C GLN A 416 7.63 55.21 53.37
N ASP A 417 8.20 54.02 53.21
CA ASP A 417 9.64 53.76 53.34
C ASP A 417 10.44 54.66 52.38
N PHE A 418 9.97 54.82 51.13
CA PHE A 418 10.60 55.70 50.15
C PHE A 418 10.56 57.18 50.55
N LYS A 419 9.51 57.63 51.25
CA LYS A 419 9.39 59.01 51.74
C LYS A 419 10.28 59.30 52.94
N THR A 420 10.64 58.29 53.72
CA THR A 420 11.51 58.42 54.91
C THR A 420 12.99 58.35 54.57
N GLU A 421 13.35 58.04 53.32
CA GLU A 421 14.74 57.93 52.87
C GLU A 421 15.36 59.32 52.65
N ASP A 422 16.42 59.66 53.39
CA ASP A 422 17.12 60.94 53.25
C ASP A 422 18.16 60.87 52.12
N GLN A 423 18.07 61.81 51.17
CA GLN A 423 18.90 61.90 49.94
C GLN A 423 19.14 60.57 49.17
N PRO A 424 18.10 59.89 48.64
CA PRO A 424 18.25 58.61 47.97
C PRO A 424 19.03 58.68 46.65
N SER A 425 19.93 57.72 46.43
CA SER A 425 20.66 57.58 45.17
C SER A 425 19.73 57.27 43.98
N LYS A 426 20.15 57.58 42.74
CA LYS A 426 19.38 57.26 41.52
C LYS A 426 19.03 55.76 41.42
N SER A 427 19.91 54.87 41.87
CA SER A 427 19.66 53.42 41.89
C SER A 427 18.59 53.05 42.92
N THR A 428 18.57 53.71 44.08
CA THR A 428 17.57 53.51 45.13
C THR A 428 16.19 53.96 44.64
N ILE A 429 16.12 55.15 44.03
CA ILE A 429 14.90 55.68 43.40
C ILE A 429 14.37 54.71 42.33
N ASP A 430 15.24 54.25 41.41
CA ASP A 430 14.86 53.29 40.37
C ASP A 430 14.38 51.96 40.95
N TRP A 431 14.98 51.50 42.06
CA TRP A 431 14.57 50.26 42.73
C TRP A 431 13.19 50.39 43.35
N TYR A 432 12.92 51.44 44.13
CA TYR A 432 11.59 51.68 44.72
C TYR A 432 10.53 51.86 43.64
N ASN A 433 10.80 52.67 42.62
CA ASN A 433 9.87 52.87 41.51
C ASN A 433 9.58 51.56 40.75
N LYS A 434 10.59 50.75 40.45
CA LYS A 434 10.39 49.42 39.81
C LYS A 434 9.60 48.48 40.71
N LYS A 435 9.87 48.48 42.01
CA LYS A 435 9.24 47.53 42.95
C LYS A 435 7.81 47.92 43.28
N ILE A 436 7.53 49.20 43.50
CA ILE A 436 6.18 49.76 43.63
C ILE A 436 5.39 49.46 42.36
N LYS A 437 5.95 49.76 41.18
CA LYS A 437 5.30 49.45 39.90
C LYS A 437 5.01 47.97 39.71
N TYR A 438 5.94 47.08 40.09
CA TYR A 438 5.73 45.63 40.05
C TYR A 438 4.54 45.22 40.94
N PHE A 439 4.47 45.74 42.17
CA PHE A 439 3.35 45.44 43.06
C PHE A 439 2.04 46.06 42.56
N GLU A 440 2.06 47.25 41.98
CA GLU A 440 0.88 47.88 41.36
C GLU A 440 0.37 47.05 40.17
N GLU A 441 1.25 46.58 39.28
CA GLU A 441 0.89 45.69 38.17
C GLU A 441 0.39 44.33 38.68
N TRP A 442 1.01 43.77 39.72
CA TRP A 442 0.58 42.51 40.31
C TRP A 442 -0.78 42.64 41.00
N LYS A 443 -1.03 43.75 41.69
CA LYS A 443 -2.34 44.08 42.28
C LYS A 443 -3.42 44.10 41.19
N ILE A 444 -3.17 44.82 40.09
CA ILE A 444 -4.09 44.90 38.95
C ILE A 444 -4.33 43.51 38.32
N GLU A 445 -3.30 42.67 38.18
CA GLU A 445 -3.47 41.29 37.68
C GLU A 445 -4.40 40.45 38.57
N VAL A 446 -4.29 40.64 39.88
CA VAL A 446 -5.08 39.91 40.88
C VAL A 446 -6.51 40.46 40.95
N GLU A 447 -6.72 41.78 41.01
CA GLU A 447 -8.05 42.42 41.06
C GLU A 447 -8.90 42.11 39.82
N GLU A 448 -8.27 42.04 38.65
CA GLU A 448 -8.97 41.71 37.42
C GLU A 448 -9.15 40.21 37.21
N GLY A 449 -8.38 39.38 37.93
CA GLY A 449 -8.26 37.96 37.67
C GLY A 449 -7.31 37.65 36.50
N LYS A 450 -6.40 36.70 36.74
CA LYS A 450 -5.27 36.33 35.88
C LYS A 450 -5.59 36.19 34.39
N ASN A 451 -6.74 35.59 34.06
CA ASN A 451 -7.13 35.36 32.67
C ASN A 451 -7.66 36.63 31.99
N LYS A 452 -8.41 37.48 32.71
CA LYS A 452 -8.93 38.76 32.19
C LYS A 452 -7.78 39.75 32.01
N TYR A 453 -6.85 39.83 32.98
CA TYR A 453 -5.62 40.63 32.88
C TYR A 453 -4.76 40.23 31.68
N LYS A 454 -4.45 38.94 31.53
CA LYS A 454 -3.68 38.43 30.38
C LYS A 454 -4.37 38.70 29.05
N LEU A 455 -5.70 38.61 29.01
CA LEU A 455 -6.47 38.94 27.82
C LEU A 455 -6.31 40.42 27.47
N ARG A 456 -6.43 41.33 28.45
CA ARG A 456 -6.21 42.76 28.23
C ARG A 456 -4.80 43.05 27.73
N MET A 457 -3.77 42.52 28.40
CA MET A 457 -2.37 42.68 27.99
C MET A 457 -2.11 42.15 26.58
N ILE A 458 -2.70 41.02 26.20
CA ILE A 458 -2.60 40.49 24.83
C ILE A 458 -3.31 41.41 23.83
N VAL A 459 -4.47 41.97 24.19
CA VAL A 459 -5.21 42.90 23.34
C VAL A 459 -4.45 44.21 23.17
N GLU A 460 -3.87 44.75 24.24
CA GLU A 460 -3.01 45.93 24.19
C GLU A 460 -1.74 45.68 23.40
N HIS A 461 -1.06 44.55 23.59
CA HIS A 461 0.13 44.19 22.82
C HIS A 461 -0.19 43.96 21.35
N LEU A 462 -1.36 43.39 21.02
CA LEU A 462 -1.86 43.29 19.65
C LEU A 462 -2.15 44.68 19.09
N LYS A 463 -2.73 45.58 19.88
CA LYS A 463 -2.98 46.97 19.50
C LYS A 463 -1.64 47.67 19.22
N GLU A 464 -0.69 47.65 20.14
CA GLU A 464 0.65 48.23 19.98
C GLU A 464 1.42 47.67 18.78
N ILE A 465 1.42 46.35 18.58
CA ILE A 465 2.09 45.74 17.42
C ILE A 465 1.42 46.19 16.13
N ASN A 466 0.08 46.20 16.10
CA ASN A 466 -0.66 46.65 14.93
C ASN A 466 -0.43 48.15 14.68
N THR A 467 -0.43 48.99 15.70
CA THR A 467 -0.14 50.43 15.58
C THR A 467 1.29 50.65 15.13
N LYS A 468 2.31 49.99 15.72
CA LYS A 468 3.71 50.12 15.28
C LYS A 468 3.94 49.63 13.84
N ASN A 469 3.29 48.54 13.43
CA ASN A 469 3.37 48.04 12.05
C ASN A 469 2.67 49.01 11.08
N TYR A 470 1.49 49.48 11.47
CA TYR A 470 0.70 50.45 10.71
C TYR A 470 1.46 51.77 10.56
N ASP A 471 2.01 52.32 11.64
CA ASP A 471 2.77 53.57 11.66
C ASP A 471 4.08 53.47 10.89
N ASN A 472 4.82 52.36 10.99
CA ASN A 472 6.07 52.19 10.24
C ASN A 472 5.80 52.01 8.74
N VAL A 473 4.77 51.24 8.37
CA VAL A 473 4.36 51.08 6.97
C VAL A 473 3.78 52.39 6.42
N ILE A 474 3.06 53.18 7.22
CA ILE A 474 2.57 54.51 6.84
C ILE A 474 3.74 55.46 6.66
N LEU A 475 4.64 55.59 7.63
CA LEU A 475 5.82 56.46 7.54
C LEU A 475 6.68 56.11 6.33
N LEU A 476 6.88 54.81 6.04
CA LEU A 476 7.59 54.38 4.85
C LEU A 476 6.82 54.69 3.56
N ASN A 477 5.49 54.55 3.55
CA ASN A 477 4.65 54.92 2.40
C ASN A 477 4.57 56.45 2.20
N GLU A 478 4.56 57.24 3.26
CA GLU A 478 4.64 58.70 3.22
C GLU A 478 5.99 59.14 2.65
N ARG A 479 7.09 58.57 3.15
CA ARG A 479 8.42 58.76 2.57
C ARG A 479 8.47 58.33 1.10
N LEU A 480 7.79 57.25 0.73
CA LEU A 480 7.71 56.78 -0.65
C LEU A 480 6.88 57.75 -1.50
N ASN A 481 5.81 58.33 -0.98
CA ASN A 481 5.01 59.33 -1.68
C ASN A 481 5.81 60.62 -1.89
N ILE A 482 6.53 61.10 -0.88
CA ILE A 482 7.44 62.26 -0.99
C ILE A 482 8.51 61.97 -2.06
N LEU A 483 9.16 60.80 -2.01
CA LEU A 483 10.12 60.40 -3.04
C LEU A 483 9.46 60.22 -4.42
N LYS A 484 8.20 59.76 -4.48
CA LYS A 484 7.43 59.63 -5.73
C LYS A 484 7.22 61.01 -6.35
N GLU A 485 6.87 62.03 -5.57
CA GLU A 485 6.70 63.41 -6.05
C GLU A 485 8.02 64.04 -6.54
N LEU A 486 9.15 63.68 -5.92
CA LEU A 486 10.48 64.11 -6.36
C LEU A 486 10.98 63.36 -7.62
N VAL A 487 10.56 62.11 -7.80
CA VAL A 487 10.91 61.28 -8.97
C VAL A 487 10.02 61.58 -10.17
N PHE A 488 8.73 61.75 -9.92
CA PHE A 488 7.69 62.05 -10.91
C PHE A 488 7.21 63.48 -10.73
N ILE A 489 7.92 64.41 -11.39
CA ILE A 489 7.68 65.84 -11.27
C ILE A 489 6.50 66.22 -12.17
N LYS A 490 5.51 66.90 -11.60
CA LYS A 490 4.37 67.46 -12.35
C LYS A 490 4.85 68.69 -13.11
N THR A 491 4.80 68.65 -14.44
CA THR A 491 5.15 69.79 -15.30
C THR A 491 3.97 70.14 -16.21
N PRO A 492 3.74 71.43 -16.49
CA PRO A 492 2.74 71.82 -17.48
C PRO A 492 3.02 71.14 -18.83
N ILE A 493 2.00 70.60 -19.46
CA ILE A 493 2.12 69.91 -20.76
C ILE A 493 2.76 70.78 -21.84
N THR A 494 2.56 72.09 -21.75
CA THR A 494 3.03 73.08 -22.70
C THR A 494 4.35 73.74 -22.30
N ALA A 495 4.94 73.39 -21.16
CA ALA A 495 6.10 74.10 -20.60
C ALA A 495 7.26 74.26 -21.60
N LYS A 496 7.57 73.21 -22.38
CA LYS A 496 8.63 73.26 -23.41
C LYS A 496 8.30 74.16 -24.60
N ILE A 497 7.01 74.32 -24.92
CA ILE A 497 6.55 75.19 -26.01
C ILE A 497 6.38 76.61 -25.52
N GLU A 498 5.91 76.82 -24.29
CA GLU A 498 5.88 78.13 -23.64
C GLU A 498 7.27 78.73 -23.52
N GLN A 499 8.27 77.94 -23.13
CA GLN A 499 9.68 78.39 -23.16
C GLN A 499 10.12 78.82 -24.57
N LYS A 500 9.72 78.10 -25.62
CA LYS A 500 10.02 78.47 -27.01
C LYS A 500 9.25 79.70 -27.50
N ILE A 501 8.01 79.89 -27.04
CA ILE A 501 7.20 81.10 -27.33
C ILE A 501 7.86 82.33 -26.67
N LEU A 502 8.31 82.19 -25.43
CA LEU A 502 8.98 83.25 -24.66
C LEU A 502 10.34 83.63 -25.28
N ALA A 503 11.12 82.64 -25.71
CA ALA A 503 12.45 82.85 -26.29
C ALA A 503 12.45 83.37 -27.74
N SER A 504 11.33 83.26 -28.46
CA SER A 504 11.20 83.73 -29.85
C SER A 504 10.85 85.23 -29.90
N THR A 505 11.62 86.02 -30.64
CA THR A 505 11.34 87.44 -30.95
C THR A 505 10.50 87.63 -32.21
N ASP A 506 10.45 86.64 -33.11
CA ASP A 506 9.66 86.63 -34.35
C ASP A 506 8.16 86.37 -34.08
N GLN A 507 7.30 87.23 -34.65
CA GLN A 507 5.85 87.24 -34.45
C GLN A 507 5.12 86.09 -35.16
N ASP A 508 5.57 85.69 -36.35
CA ASP A 508 5.02 84.57 -37.12
C ASP A 508 5.37 83.23 -36.49
N VAL A 509 6.60 83.10 -35.99
CA VAL A 509 7.06 81.92 -35.24
C VAL A 509 6.27 81.78 -33.93
N ARG A 510 5.99 82.88 -33.22
CA ARG A 510 5.12 82.88 -32.03
C ARG A 510 3.68 82.44 -32.35
N ALA A 511 3.09 82.91 -33.45
CA ALA A 511 1.74 82.52 -33.86
C ALA A 511 1.65 81.00 -34.14
N LYS A 512 2.61 80.46 -34.90
CA LYS A 512 2.71 79.00 -35.16
C LYS A 512 2.91 78.19 -33.88
N LEU A 513 3.72 78.66 -32.95
CA LEU A 513 3.94 77.99 -31.66
C LEU A 513 2.71 78.04 -30.74
N LYS A 514 1.91 79.11 -30.77
CA LYS A 514 0.62 79.19 -30.04
C LYS A 514 -0.41 78.19 -30.59
N ILE A 515 -0.50 78.03 -31.91
CA ILE A 515 -1.35 77.00 -32.54
C ILE A 515 -0.87 75.60 -32.12
N LYS A 516 0.44 75.35 -32.18
CA LYS A 516 1.04 74.08 -31.74
C LYS A 516 0.80 73.79 -30.25
N LYS A 517 0.78 74.81 -29.39
CA LYS A 517 0.42 74.73 -27.98
C LYS A 517 -1.03 74.22 -27.83
N ALA A 518 -1.97 74.83 -28.54
CA ALA A 518 -3.39 74.46 -28.52
C ALA A 518 -3.60 73.00 -28.98
N LEU A 519 -2.96 72.59 -30.07
CA LEU A 519 -3.03 71.21 -30.58
C LEU A 519 -2.48 70.17 -29.59
N ILE A 520 -1.42 70.51 -28.86
CA ILE A 520 -0.85 69.62 -27.83
C ILE A 520 -1.78 69.51 -26.62
N GLN A 521 -2.44 70.60 -26.26
CA GLN A 521 -3.43 70.64 -25.19
C GLN A 521 -4.66 69.81 -25.55
N GLU A 522 -5.19 69.97 -26.76
CA GLU A 522 -6.30 69.18 -27.28
C GLU A 522 -5.95 67.69 -27.30
N LYS A 523 -4.80 67.33 -27.88
CA LYS A 523 -4.31 65.93 -27.92
C LYS A 523 -4.13 65.35 -26.52
N TYR A 524 -3.61 66.13 -25.57
CA TYR A 524 -3.48 65.70 -24.17
C TYR A 524 -4.86 65.46 -23.53
N ASN A 525 -5.81 66.36 -23.77
CA ASN A 525 -7.16 66.24 -23.24
C ASN A 525 -7.84 64.97 -23.76
N THR A 526 -7.80 64.72 -25.08
CA THR A 526 -8.36 63.50 -25.67
C THR A 526 -7.74 62.23 -25.08
N ILE A 527 -6.41 62.19 -24.92
CA ILE A 527 -5.70 61.03 -24.36
C ILE A 527 -6.03 60.82 -22.88
N SER A 528 -6.10 61.90 -22.10
CA SER A 528 -6.36 61.85 -20.66
C SER A 528 -7.79 61.46 -20.36
N THR A 529 -8.77 62.02 -21.07
CA THR A 529 -10.19 61.62 -21.00
C THR A 529 -10.36 60.15 -21.35
N LYS A 530 -9.69 59.65 -22.41
CA LYS A 530 -9.71 58.22 -22.76
C LYS A 530 -9.13 57.33 -21.65
N LYS A 531 -8.09 57.77 -20.94
CA LYS A 531 -7.50 57.04 -19.80
C LYS A 531 -8.41 57.04 -18.56
N ILE A 532 -9.01 58.19 -18.23
CA ILE A 532 -9.95 58.33 -17.12
C ILE A 532 -11.16 57.42 -17.37
N ASN A 533 -11.79 57.52 -18.55
CA ASN A 533 -12.93 56.67 -18.93
C ASN A 533 -12.61 55.17 -18.87
N LYS A 534 -11.38 54.77 -19.22
CA LYS A 534 -10.93 53.37 -19.13
C LYS A 534 -10.85 52.90 -17.68
N ILE A 535 -10.37 53.74 -16.75
CA ILE A 535 -10.30 53.41 -15.33
C ILE A 535 -11.70 53.39 -14.72
N ASP A 536 -12.55 54.36 -15.06
CA ASP A 536 -13.94 54.43 -14.62
C ASP A 536 -14.72 53.17 -15.03
N ALA A 537 -14.60 52.77 -16.30
CA ALA A 537 -15.19 51.53 -16.79
C ALA A 537 -14.66 50.29 -16.03
N ALA A 538 -13.35 50.25 -15.71
CA ALA A 538 -12.78 49.16 -14.92
C ALA A 538 -13.29 49.16 -13.46
N LEU A 539 -13.51 50.33 -12.88
CA LEU A 539 -14.01 50.52 -11.52
C LEU A 539 -15.48 50.09 -11.41
N ILE A 540 -16.32 50.56 -12.35
CA ILE A 540 -17.73 50.16 -12.47
C ILE A 540 -17.84 48.64 -12.66
N LYS A 541 -17.06 48.06 -13.59
CA LYS A 541 -17.04 46.61 -13.83
C LYS A 541 -16.63 45.82 -12.58
N LEU A 542 -15.68 46.34 -11.81
CA LEU A 542 -15.21 45.69 -10.59
C LEU A 542 -16.26 45.76 -9.47
N ILE A 543 -16.86 46.93 -9.25
CA ILE A 543 -17.94 47.15 -8.28
C ILE A 543 -19.14 46.27 -8.61
N SER A 544 -19.63 46.32 -9.86
CA SER A 544 -20.73 45.46 -10.33
C SER A 544 -20.45 43.97 -10.09
N LYS A 545 -19.22 43.50 -10.35
CA LYS A 545 -18.82 42.11 -10.09
C LYS A 545 -18.80 41.75 -8.60
N ILE A 546 -18.49 42.71 -7.73
CA ILE A 546 -18.56 42.53 -6.28
C ILE A 546 -20.02 42.46 -5.84
N ASP A 547 -20.87 43.39 -6.30
CA ASP A 547 -22.30 43.47 -5.95
C ASP A 547 -23.09 42.25 -6.44
N VAL A 548 -22.89 41.81 -7.69
CA VAL A 548 -23.51 40.57 -8.20
C VAL A 548 -23.15 39.37 -7.33
N LYS A 549 -21.90 39.28 -6.85
CA LYS A 549 -21.49 38.21 -5.95
C LYS A 549 -22.06 38.37 -4.54
N LYS A 550 -22.15 39.61 -4.03
CA LYS A 550 -22.74 39.94 -2.74
C LYS A 550 -24.22 39.55 -2.73
N ASN A 551 -24.99 39.99 -3.71
CA ASN A 551 -26.42 39.64 -3.87
C ASN A 551 -26.65 38.13 -4.06
N LYS A 552 -25.75 37.43 -4.76
CA LYS A 552 -25.86 35.96 -4.93
C LYS A 552 -25.62 35.17 -3.63
N LEU A 553 -24.79 35.69 -2.72
CA LEU A 553 -24.34 34.98 -1.52
C LEU A 553 -25.07 35.42 -0.24
N ALA A 554 -25.50 36.68 -0.19
CA ALA A 554 -26.31 37.27 0.86
C ALA A 554 -27.32 38.23 0.18
N PRO A 555 -28.40 37.69 -0.41
CA PRO A 555 -29.49 38.54 -0.88
C PRO A 555 -30.00 39.39 0.29
N VAL A 556 -30.36 40.64 0.04
CA VAL A 556 -31.23 41.38 0.96
C VAL A 556 -32.55 40.63 0.93
N PHE A 557 -32.90 39.95 2.01
CA PHE A 557 -34.13 39.17 2.08
C PHE A 557 -35.28 40.08 2.50
N ASP A 558 -36.34 40.11 1.70
CA ASP A 558 -37.69 40.41 2.17
C ASP A 558 -38.11 39.24 3.09
N GLU A 559 -38.73 39.52 4.24
CA GLU A 559 -39.00 38.51 5.29
C GLU A 559 -39.99 37.40 4.84
N ASP A 560 -40.63 37.53 3.68
CA ASP A 560 -41.78 36.70 3.28
C ASP A 560 -41.52 35.55 2.29
N VAL A 561 -40.27 35.24 1.90
CA VAL A 561 -40.03 34.16 0.92
C VAL A 561 -39.39 32.91 1.53
N GLN A 562 -40.22 31.89 1.79
CA GLN A 562 -39.76 30.54 2.11
C GLN A 562 -39.20 29.82 0.88
N HIS A 563 -37.88 29.81 0.73
CA HIS A 563 -37.21 28.94 -0.24
C HIS A 563 -36.91 27.55 0.34
N THR A 564 -37.84 26.61 0.20
CA THR A 564 -37.50 25.19 0.28
C THR A 564 -36.93 24.76 -1.08
N LYS A 565 -35.62 24.52 -1.16
CA LYS A 565 -35.05 23.86 -2.35
C LYS A 565 -35.84 22.56 -2.61
N GLY A 566 -36.36 22.37 -3.81
CA GLY A 566 -37.12 21.16 -4.16
C GLY A 566 -36.35 19.87 -3.83
N PHE A 567 -37.07 18.79 -3.52
CA PHE A 567 -36.51 17.49 -3.16
C PHE A 567 -35.37 17.08 -4.10
N VAL A 568 -35.59 17.16 -5.42
CA VAL A 568 -34.62 16.81 -6.46
C VAL A 568 -33.29 17.57 -6.32
N ALA A 569 -33.31 18.87 -6.04
CA ALA A 569 -32.10 19.68 -5.90
C ALA A 569 -31.29 19.35 -4.63
N ARG A 570 -31.91 18.74 -3.61
CA ARG A 570 -31.22 18.27 -2.39
C ARG A 570 -30.61 16.89 -2.60
N THR A 571 -31.29 16.02 -3.36
CA THR A 571 -30.93 14.61 -3.46
C THR A 571 -30.06 14.29 -4.67
N TRP A 572 -30.05 15.11 -5.73
CA TRP A 572 -29.32 14.82 -6.98
C TRP A 572 -27.83 14.51 -6.78
N LYS A 573 -27.13 15.27 -5.92
CA LYS A 573 -25.71 15.00 -5.63
C LYS A 573 -25.47 13.66 -4.96
N ILE A 574 -26.39 13.25 -4.07
CA ILE A 574 -26.32 11.95 -3.41
C ILE A 574 -26.61 10.87 -4.44
N PHE A 575 -27.64 11.06 -5.26
CA PHE A 575 -28.01 10.15 -6.34
C PHE A 575 -26.88 9.94 -7.34
N SER A 576 -26.22 11.02 -7.83
CA SER A 576 -25.10 10.89 -8.78
C SER A 576 -23.91 10.15 -8.17
N VAL A 577 -23.55 10.42 -6.91
CA VAL A 577 -22.46 9.70 -6.23
C VAL A 577 -22.83 8.24 -5.98
N SER A 578 -24.07 7.97 -5.57
CA SER A 578 -24.57 6.61 -5.40
C SER A 578 -24.62 5.85 -6.73
N MET A 579 -25.05 6.49 -7.82
CA MET A 579 -25.09 5.89 -9.15
C MET A 579 -23.68 5.57 -9.67
N LEU A 580 -22.71 6.49 -9.49
CA LEU A 580 -21.31 6.22 -9.81
C LEU A 580 -20.74 5.07 -8.97
N GLY A 581 -21.06 5.03 -7.67
CA GLY A 581 -20.64 3.94 -6.78
C GLY A 581 -21.25 2.59 -7.18
N ILE A 582 -22.55 2.56 -7.52
CA ILE A 582 -23.23 1.37 -8.02
C ILE A 582 -22.63 0.94 -9.35
N ALA A 583 -22.46 1.84 -10.31
CA ALA A 583 -21.86 1.52 -11.61
C ALA A 583 -20.43 0.97 -11.48
N ALA A 584 -19.61 1.56 -10.60
CA ALA A 584 -18.27 1.06 -10.31
C ALA A 584 -18.31 -0.32 -9.65
N PHE A 585 -19.22 -0.54 -8.70
CA PHE A 585 -19.38 -1.84 -8.05
C PHE A 585 -19.93 -2.91 -9.00
N THR A 586 -20.89 -2.55 -9.85
CA THR A 586 -21.42 -3.43 -10.90
C THR A 586 -20.32 -3.76 -11.91
N GLY A 587 -19.54 -2.78 -12.37
CA GLY A 587 -18.39 -3.00 -13.23
C GLY A 587 -17.34 -3.92 -12.60
N LEU A 588 -17.04 -3.73 -11.31
CA LEU A 588 -16.15 -4.61 -10.55
C LEU A 588 -16.72 -6.02 -10.39
N THR A 589 -18.02 -6.15 -10.13
CA THR A 589 -18.70 -7.45 -10.01
C THR A 589 -18.71 -8.17 -11.34
N VAL A 590 -19.00 -7.47 -12.43
CA VAL A 590 -18.95 -8.01 -13.79
C VAL A 590 -17.53 -8.43 -14.13
N ALA A 591 -16.52 -7.60 -13.86
CA ALA A 591 -15.12 -7.94 -14.09
C ALA A 591 -14.71 -9.17 -13.27
N TYR A 592 -15.12 -9.25 -12.00
CA TYR A 592 -14.89 -10.41 -11.15
C TYR A 592 -15.56 -11.66 -11.71
N VAL A 593 -16.85 -11.62 -12.04
CA VAL A 593 -17.60 -12.77 -12.59
C VAL A 593 -16.99 -13.21 -13.91
N MET A 594 -16.71 -12.27 -14.82
CA MET A 594 -16.09 -12.57 -16.12
C MET A 594 -14.70 -13.18 -15.96
N ASN A 595 -13.93 -12.78 -14.93
CA ASN A 595 -12.59 -13.32 -14.72
C ASN A 595 -12.56 -14.60 -13.89
N ASN A 596 -13.64 -14.97 -13.20
CA ASN A 596 -13.71 -16.16 -12.33
C ASN A 596 -14.58 -17.31 -12.84
N THR A 597 -15.13 -17.20 -14.05
CA THR A 597 -15.66 -18.36 -14.79
C THR A 597 -14.52 -18.99 -15.60
N TYR A 598 -14.11 -20.20 -15.21
CA TYR A 598 -13.11 -20.99 -15.92
C TYR A 598 -13.72 -22.22 -16.54
N ASP A 599 -13.20 -22.57 -17.71
CA ASP A 599 -13.54 -23.80 -18.39
C ASP A 599 -12.54 -24.90 -18.00
N LEU A 600 -11.30 -24.54 -17.64
CA LEU A 600 -10.27 -25.50 -17.23
C LEU A 600 -9.43 -24.98 -16.05
N VAL A 601 -9.19 -25.83 -15.07
CA VAL A 601 -8.33 -25.53 -13.91
C VAL A 601 -7.11 -26.45 -13.92
N ILE A 602 -5.92 -25.86 -13.84
CA ILE A 602 -4.65 -26.57 -13.97
C ILE A 602 -3.78 -26.30 -12.75
N ALA A 603 -3.19 -27.34 -12.17
CA ALA A 603 -2.09 -27.23 -11.23
C ALA A 603 -0.79 -27.71 -11.87
N ASN A 604 0.26 -26.90 -11.87
CA ASN A 604 1.59 -27.31 -12.30
C ASN A 604 2.67 -26.73 -11.37
N TRP A 605 3.90 -27.21 -11.52
CA TRP A 605 5.07 -26.62 -10.91
C TRP A 605 5.31 -25.19 -11.44
N GLY A 606 5.81 -24.31 -10.57
CA GLY A 606 6.17 -22.95 -10.96
C GLY A 606 7.37 -22.93 -11.94
N GLU A 607 7.26 -22.13 -13.00
CA GLU A 607 8.23 -21.96 -14.11
C GLU A 607 8.31 -23.12 -15.13
N TYR A 608 7.41 -24.10 -15.10
CA TYR A 608 7.41 -25.23 -16.06
C TYR A 608 6.79 -24.94 -17.43
N ILE A 609 6.10 -23.82 -17.62
CA ILE A 609 5.50 -23.44 -18.89
C ILE A 609 5.65 -21.93 -19.13
N ASP A 610 5.89 -21.52 -20.36
CA ASP A 610 5.79 -20.10 -20.73
C ASP A 610 4.31 -19.65 -20.62
N PRO A 611 3.98 -18.61 -19.82
CA PRO A 611 2.64 -18.05 -19.75
C PRO A 611 2.02 -17.66 -21.11
N LYS A 612 2.84 -17.39 -22.13
CA LYS A 612 2.36 -17.14 -23.50
C LYS A 612 1.68 -18.37 -24.11
N LEU A 613 2.13 -19.59 -23.79
CA LEU A 613 1.53 -20.83 -24.27
C LEU A 613 0.14 -21.06 -23.67
N ILE A 614 -0.07 -20.66 -22.41
CA ILE A 614 -1.41 -20.66 -21.80
C ILE A 614 -2.34 -19.70 -22.56
N THR A 615 -1.84 -18.52 -22.89
CA THR A 615 -2.60 -17.53 -23.67
C THR A 615 -2.89 -18.03 -25.09
N GLU A 616 -1.96 -18.77 -25.70
CA GLU A 616 -2.17 -19.42 -27.00
C GLU A 616 -3.28 -20.48 -26.90
N PHE A 617 -3.25 -21.35 -25.89
CA PHE A 617 -4.28 -22.36 -25.65
C PHE A 617 -5.67 -21.73 -25.45
N GLU A 618 -5.77 -20.71 -24.59
CA GLU A 618 -7.02 -19.96 -24.35
C GLU A 618 -7.60 -19.40 -25.67
N LYS A 619 -6.76 -18.82 -26.52
CA LYS A 619 -7.18 -18.30 -27.84
C LYS A 619 -7.56 -19.41 -28.81
N ARG A 620 -6.80 -20.51 -28.84
CA ARG A 620 -7.00 -21.62 -29.78
C ARG A 620 -8.33 -22.32 -29.54
N TYR A 621 -8.68 -22.58 -28.28
CA TYR A 621 -9.90 -23.29 -27.92
C TYR A 621 -11.04 -22.35 -27.50
N ASN A 622 -10.80 -21.04 -27.46
CA ASN A 622 -11.75 -20.03 -26.98
C ASN A 622 -12.29 -20.36 -25.57
N VAL A 623 -11.36 -20.64 -24.66
CA VAL A 623 -11.60 -21.06 -23.28
C VAL A 623 -10.83 -20.19 -22.30
N LYS A 624 -11.19 -20.24 -21.01
CA LYS A 624 -10.44 -19.61 -19.93
C LYS A 624 -9.80 -20.64 -19.01
N VAL A 625 -8.52 -20.47 -18.74
CA VAL A 625 -7.70 -21.36 -17.91
C VAL A 625 -7.39 -20.70 -16.57
N ASN A 626 -7.69 -21.40 -15.48
CA ASN A 626 -7.15 -21.07 -14.16
C ASN A 626 -5.87 -21.86 -13.93
N TYR A 627 -4.72 -21.25 -14.23
CA TYR A 627 -3.42 -21.85 -14.01
C TYR A 627 -2.91 -21.55 -12.60
N GLN A 628 -2.66 -22.58 -11.81
CA GLN A 628 -2.12 -22.47 -10.46
C GLN A 628 -0.77 -23.15 -10.36
N GLU A 629 0.15 -22.45 -9.70
CA GLU A 629 1.49 -22.96 -9.43
C GLU A 629 1.58 -23.55 -8.01
N TYR A 630 2.47 -24.52 -7.85
CA TYR A 630 2.95 -25.03 -6.57
C TYR A 630 4.46 -25.32 -6.61
N ASP A 631 5.02 -25.48 -5.42
CA ASP A 631 6.45 -25.62 -5.14
C ASP A 631 6.83 -27.02 -4.62
N ALA A 632 5.85 -27.79 -4.13
CA ALA A 632 6.04 -29.16 -3.66
C ALA A 632 4.77 -29.99 -3.90
N ASN A 633 4.95 -31.32 -4.05
CA ASN A 633 3.84 -32.26 -4.16
C ASN A 633 2.90 -32.20 -2.94
N GLU A 634 3.44 -31.94 -1.75
CA GLU A 634 2.68 -31.77 -0.52
C GLU A 634 1.80 -30.52 -0.58
N THR A 635 2.29 -29.43 -1.18
CA THR A 635 1.51 -28.20 -1.42
C THR A 635 0.33 -28.50 -2.35
N LEU A 636 0.57 -29.20 -3.47
CA LEU A 636 -0.49 -29.67 -4.38
C LEU A 636 -1.51 -30.53 -3.63
N TYR A 637 -1.04 -31.55 -2.92
CA TYR A 637 -1.90 -32.49 -2.19
C TYR A 637 -2.75 -31.80 -1.12
N ASN A 638 -2.17 -30.84 -0.39
CA ASN A 638 -2.90 -30.05 0.60
C ASN A 638 -3.97 -29.16 -0.04
N LYS A 639 -3.69 -28.57 -1.22
CA LYS A 639 -4.67 -27.81 -1.99
C LYS A 639 -5.85 -28.68 -2.43
N LEU A 640 -5.68 -29.99 -2.64
CA LEU A 640 -6.78 -30.89 -3.00
C LEU A 640 -7.86 -31.04 -1.92
N TYR A 641 -7.58 -30.68 -0.66
CA TYR A 641 -8.63 -30.64 0.37
C TYR A 641 -9.55 -29.43 0.24
N THR A 642 -9.06 -28.35 -0.36
CA THR A 642 -9.76 -27.07 -0.43
C THR A 642 -10.19 -26.74 -1.86
N PHE A 643 -9.62 -27.42 -2.85
CA PHE A 643 -9.79 -27.08 -4.26
C PHE A 643 -9.71 -28.28 -5.20
N ASP A 644 -10.58 -28.28 -6.23
CA ASP A 644 -10.64 -29.31 -7.26
C ASP A 644 -9.92 -28.80 -8.53
N PHE A 645 -8.89 -29.51 -8.99
CA PHE A 645 -8.22 -29.26 -10.27
C PHE A 645 -8.78 -30.17 -11.37
N ASP A 646 -8.76 -29.72 -12.63
CA ASP A 646 -9.08 -30.57 -13.78
C ASP A 646 -7.84 -31.33 -14.25
N VAL A 647 -6.72 -30.62 -14.40
CA VAL A 647 -5.40 -31.17 -14.77
C VAL A 647 -4.42 -30.87 -13.64
N MET A 648 -3.56 -31.83 -13.31
CA MET A 648 -2.46 -31.67 -12.35
C MET A 648 -1.18 -32.25 -12.94
N VAL A 649 -0.01 -31.80 -12.47
CA VAL A 649 1.30 -32.31 -12.91
C VAL A 649 2.15 -32.89 -11.75
N PRO A 650 1.64 -33.81 -10.93
CA PRO A 650 2.37 -34.40 -9.81
C PRO A 650 3.56 -35.28 -10.25
N SER A 651 4.51 -35.49 -9.35
CA SER A 651 5.56 -36.50 -9.53
C SER A 651 4.99 -37.93 -9.41
N ASP A 652 5.68 -38.90 -10.00
CA ASP A 652 5.38 -40.34 -9.98
C ASP A 652 4.83 -40.91 -8.66
N TYR A 653 5.50 -40.71 -7.52
CA TYR A 653 5.03 -41.23 -6.22
C TYR A 653 3.73 -40.55 -5.76
N MET A 654 3.55 -39.27 -6.11
CA MET A 654 2.33 -38.55 -5.82
C MET A 654 1.18 -39.02 -6.72
N VAL A 655 1.46 -39.41 -7.97
CA VAL A 655 0.49 -40.13 -8.81
C VAL A 655 0.06 -41.43 -8.12
N GLN A 656 1.00 -42.25 -7.64
CA GLN A 656 0.69 -43.51 -6.94
C GLN A 656 -0.24 -43.27 -5.73
N LYS A 657 0.05 -42.24 -4.93
CA LYS A 657 -0.79 -41.83 -3.81
C LYS A 657 -2.20 -41.42 -4.26
N LEU A 658 -2.32 -40.55 -5.26
CA LEU A 658 -3.62 -40.07 -5.75
C LEU A 658 -4.47 -41.18 -6.38
N VAL A 659 -3.84 -42.15 -7.06
CA VAL A 659 -4.52 -43.36 -7.54
C VAL A 659 -5.02 -44.22 -6.38
N SER A 660 -4.20 -44.44 -5.34
CA SER A 660 -4.61 -45.21 -4.15
C SER A 660 -5.81 -44.60 -3.42
N GLU A 661 -5.99 -43.28 -3.53
CA GLU A 661 -7.13 -42.53 -2.99
C GLU A 661 -8.29 -42.37 -4.00
N ASN A 662 -8.22 -43.01 -5.16
CA ASN A 662 -9.22 -43.00 -6.23
C ASN A 662 -9.57 -41.58 -6.74
N LYS A 663 -8.56 -40.70 -6.81
CA LYS A 663 -8.72 -39.28 -7.20
C LYS A 663 -8.50 -39.01 -8.69
N LEU A 664 -7.91 -39.93 -9.44
CA LEU A 664 -7.53 -39.73 -10.84
C LEU A 664 -8.44 -40.46 -11.83
N LEU A 665 -8.61 -39.88 -13.02
CA LEU A 665 -9.23 -40.50 -14.18
C LEU A 665 -8.24 -41.49 -14.81
N LYS A 666 -8.69 -42.70 -15.13
CA LYS A 666 -7.88 -43.69 -15.84
C LYS A 666 -7.82 -43.32 -17.33
N LEU A 667 -6.65 -42.87 -17.79
CA LEU A 667 -6.44 -42.38 -19.16
C LEU A 667 -6.30 -43.51 -20.18
N SER A 668 -5.91 -44.71 -19.74
CA SER A 668 -5.81 -45.89 -20.60
C SER A 668 -7.16 -46.53 -20.94
N ASP A 669 -8.27 -46.06 -20.36
CA ASP A 669 -9.60 -46.46 -20.82
C ASP A 669 -9.78 -45.99 -22.27
N GLN A 670 -10.30 -46.88 -23.13
CA GLN A 670 -10.39 -46.65 -24.57
C GLN A 670 -11.09 -45.34 -24.96
N GLU A 671 -12.08 -44.91 -24.17
CA GLU A 671 -12.78 -43.62 -24.34
C GLU A 671 -11.81 -42.42 -24.38
N TRP A 672 -10.75 -42.44 -23.58
CA TRP A 672 -9.80 -41.34 -23.43
C TRP A 672 -8.51 -41.56 -24.20
N ALA A 673 -8.00 -42.80 -24.20
CA ALA A 673 -6.74 -43.16 -24.86
C ALA A 673 -6.74 -42.84 -26.37
N ASP A 674 -7.86 -43.07 -27.07
CA ASP A 674 -8.03 -42.77 -28.50
C ASP A 674 -7.91 -41.27 -28.81
N GLN A 675 -8.13 -40.39 -27.83
CA GLN A 675 -8.10 -38.94 -27.99
C GLN A 675 -6.73 -38.33 -27.65
N ILE A 676 -5.77 -39.10 -27.11
CA ILE A 676 -4.45 -38.61 -26.71
C ILE A 676 -3.43 -38.85 -27.85
N ASN A 677 -2.71 -37.80 -28.24
CA ASN A 677 -1.81 -37.79 -29.41
C ASN A 677 -0.41 -38.38 -29.11
N LEU A 678 -0.34 -39.52 -28.42
CA LEU A 678 0.91 -40.26 -28.15
C LEU A 678 0.89 -41.66 -28.73
N ASP A 679 1.80 -41.95 -29.66
CA ASP A 679 1.78 -43.22 -30.39
C ASP A 679 2.39 -44.38 -29.60
N GLY A 680 1.70 -45.52 -29.60
CA GLY A 680 2.15 -46.74 -28.91
C GLY A 680 2.28 -46.60 -27.38
N TYR A 681 1.80 -45.49 -26.79
CA TYR A 681 1.95 -45.22 -25.36
C TYR A 681 1.05 -46.15 -24.52
N PHE A 682 -0.27 -46.13 -24.74
CA PHE A 682 -1.20 -47.06 -24.12
C PHE A 682 -1.19 -48.41 -24.86
N THR A 683 -0.77 -49.47 -24.19
CA THR A 683 -0.58 -50.80 -24.80
C THR A 683 -1.91 -51.46 -25.20
N GLY A 684 -2.00 -52.01 -26.42
CA GLY A 684 -3.14 -52.83 -26.86
C GLY A 684 -4.31 -52.07 -27.51
N ILE A 685 -4.17 -50.77 -27.77
CA ILE A 685 -5.21 -49.95 -28.41
C ILE A 685 -4.72 -49.56 -29.81
N GLU A 686 -5.34 -50.12 -30.87
CA GLU A 686 -5.10 -49.70 -32.26
C GLU A 686 -5.77 -48.34 -32.50
N LYS A 687 -4.98 -47.27 -32.63
CA LYS A 687 -5.50 -45.95 -33.00
C LYS A 687 -6.11 -46.01 -34.40
N LYS A 688 -7.36 -45.57 -34.54
CA LYS A 688 -7.95 -45.28 -35.87
C LYS A 688 -7.18 -44.12 -36.48
N GLN A 689 -6.42 -44.37 -37.55
CA GLN A 689 -5.72 -43.33 -38.31
C GLN A 689 -6.65 -42.14 -38.61
N LYS A 690 -6.46 -41.04 -37.89
CA LYS A 690 -7.04 -39.73 -38.19
C LYS A 690 -6.03 -38.66 -37.80
N SER A 691 -5.54 -37.96 -38.82
CA SER A 691 -4.80 -36.67 -38.81
C SER A 691 -3.35 -36.76 -39.30
N GLU A 692 -2.98 -35.83 -40.19
CA GLU A 692 -1.65 -35.56 -40.73
C GLU A 692 -0.69 -34.90 -39.71
N THR A 693 -1.00 -34.95 -38.41
CA THR A 693 -0.17 -34.37 -37.34
C THR A 693 0.96 -35.31 -36.96
N GLU A 694 2.19 -34.80 -36.87
CA GLU A 694 3.33 -35.54 -36.33
C GLU A 694 3.04 -36.03 -34.90
N HIS A 695 2.97 -37.35 -34.74
CA HIS A 695 2.79 -37.97 -33.45
C HIS A 695 4.11 -37.99 -32.68
N GLN A 696 4.06 -37.58 -31.40
CA GLN A 696 5.22 -37.60 -30.52
C GLN A 696 5.41 -39.01 -29.94
N LYS A 697 6.67 -39.47 -29.88
CA LYS A 697 7.06 -40.73 -29.23
C LYS A 697 7.73 -40.46 -27.89
N ILE A 698 7.21 -41.06 -26.83
CA ILE A 698 7.84 -41.04 -25.50
C ILE A 698 9.05 -41.99 -25.49
N SER A 699 10.12 -41.62 -24.81
CA SER A 699 11.29 -42.49 -24.62
C SER A 699 10.90 -43.86 -24.03
N ASP A 700 11.37 -44.94 -24.64
CA ASP A 700 11.09 -46.32 -24.19
C ASP A 700 11.69 -46.58 -22.79
N THR A 701 12.83 -45.95 -22.47
CA THR A 701 13.46 -46.00 -21.14
C THR A 701 12.60 -45.32 -20.09
N LEU A 702 12.13 -44.10 -20.35
CA LEU A 702 11.24 -43.37 -19.45
C LEU A 702 9.93 -44.13 -19.22
N LYS A 703 9.35 -44.67 -20.29
CA LYS A 703 8.14 -45.50 -20.22
C LYS A 703 8.35 -46.71 -19.30
N THR A 704 9.50 -47.38 -19.40
CA THR A 704 9.84 -48.53 -18.55
C THR A 704 9.97 -48.13 -17.08
N VAL A 705 10.63 -47.00 -16.78
CA VAL A 705 10.74 -46.44 -15.42
C VAL A 705 9.36 -46.14 -14.84
N MET A 706 8.49 -45.47 -15.62
CA MET A 706 7.12 -45.18 -15.20
C MET A 706 6.30 -46.46 -14.97
N GLN A 707 6.42 -47.47 -15.83
CA GLN A 707 5.75 -48.76 -15.65
C GLN A 707 6.22 -49.51 -14.39
N GLY A 708 7.43 -49.22 -13.89
CA GLY A 708 7.93 -49.72 -12.61
C GLY A 708 7.14 -49.20 -11.40
N SER A 709 6.55 -48.00 -11.50
CA SER A 709 5.73 -47.40 -10.45
C SER A 709 4.33 -48.04 -10.40
N LYS A 710 4.20 -49.14 -9.65
CA LYS A 710 2.95 -49.90 -9.51
C LYS A 710 1.94 -49.23 -8.59
N VAL A 711 0.65 -49.45 -8.88
CA VAL A 711 -0.48 -48.97 -8.09
C VAL A 711 -1.51 -50.09 -7.92
N GLU A 712 -2.04 -50.25 -6.70
CA GLU A 712 -3.05 -51.25 -6.38
C GLU A 712 -4.45 -50.61 -6.38
N VAL A 713 -5.32 -51.06 -7.29
CA VAL A 713 -6.70 -50.53 -7.42
C VAL A 713 -7.68 -51.69 -7.44
N GLY A 714 -8.49 -51.82 -6.38
CA GLY A 714 -9.53 -52.86 -6.31
C GLY A 714 -9.00 -54.30 -6.36
N GLY A 715 -7.76 -54.53 -5.93
CA GLY A 715 -7.09 -55.85 -5.97
C GLY A 715 -6.42 -56.18 -7.32
N ILE A 716 -6.33 -55.20 -8.23
CA ILE A 716 -5.60 -55.30 -9.49
C ILE A 716 -4.36 -54.41 -9.42
N THR A 717 -3.19 -55.00 -9.71
CA THR A 717 -1.94 -54.28 -9.88
C THR A 717 -1.92 -53.61 -11.26
N LEU A 718 -2.00 -52.28 -11.26
CA LEU A 718 -1.81 -51.41 -12.43
C LEU A 718 -0.49 -50.65 -12.28
N ASP A 719 -0.18 -49.74 -13.21
CA ASP A 719 0.93 -48.80 -13.05
C ASP A 719 0.52 -47.36 -13.41
N ILE A 720 1.39 -46.39 -13.10
CA ILE A 720 1.06 -44.97 -13.31
C ILE A 720 0.81 -44.61 -14.77
N THR A 721 1.29 -45.39 -15.75
CA THR A 721 1.08 -45.08 -17.18
C THR A 721 -0.40 -45.24 -17.59
N ASP A 722 -1.20 -45.97 -16.81
CA ASP A 722 -2.66 -46.05 -16.99
C ASP A 722 -3.37 -44.73 -16.66
N TYR A 723 -2.76 -43.86 -15.86
CA TYR A 723 -3.38 -42.66 -15.30
C TYR A 723 -2.69 -41.36 -15.70
N ALA A 724 -1.47 -41.45 -16.25
CA ALA A 724 -0.58 -40.31 -16.35
C ALA A 724 0.17 -40.27 -17.69
N VAL A 725 0.38 -39.05 -18.18
CA VAL A 725 1.19 -38.73 -19.36
C VAL A 725 2.40 -37.92 -18.90
N PRO A 726 3.64 -38.28 -19.26
CA PRO A 726 4.81 -37.57 -18.76
C PRO A 726 4.86 -36.12 -19.27
N TYR A 727 5.26 -35.20 -18.40
CA TYR A 727 5.44 -33.77 -18.67
C TYR A 727 6.92 -33.41 -18.74
N PHE A 728 7.66 -33.77 -17.70
CA PHE A 728 9.12 -33.70 -17.62
C PHE A 728 9.64 -34.94 -16.90
N TRP A 729 10.93 -35.20 -17.06
CA TRP A 729 11.64 -36.19 -16.27
C TRP A 729 12.94 -35.59 -15.72
N GLY A 730 13.65 -36.36 -14.91
CA GLY A 730 15.02 -36.06 -14.56
C GLY A 730 15.62 -37.18 -13.75
N ASP A 731 16.89 -37.03 -13.39
CA ASP A 731 17.59 -37.96 -12.54
C ASP A 731 18.47 -37.22 -11.52
N VAL A 732 18.88 -37.96 -10.50
CA VAL A 732 19.86 -37.49 -9.51
C VAL A 732 21.24 -37.94 -9.96
N ILE A 733 22.16 -36.98 -10.11
CA ILE A 733 23.50 -37.24 -10.64
C ILE A 733 24.59 -36.83 -9.64
N LEU A 734 25.77 -37.42 -9.83
CA LEU A 734 27.00 -36.94 -9.22
C LEU A 734 27.59 -35.85 -10.11
N LEU A 735 27.82 -34.68 -9.51
CA LEU A 735 28.48 -33.55 -10.16
C LEU A 735 29.81 -33.26 -9.47
N VAL A 736 30.89 -33.14 -10.22
CA VAL A 736 32.24 -32.92 -9.68
C VAL A 736 32.87 -31.68 -10.30
N ASN A 737 33.46 -30.84 -9.44
CA ASN A 737 34.21 -29.67 -9.89
C ASN A 737 35.49 -30.14 -10.62
N PRO A 738 35.74 -29.75 -11.89
CA PRO A 738 36.75 -30.29 -12.78
C PRO A 738 38.18 -29.81 -12.46
N THR A 739 38.49 -29.63 -11.18
CA THR A 739 39.84 -29.27 -10.74
C THR A 739 40.83 -30.41 -11.03
N PRO A 740 42.10 -30.11 -11.33
CA PRO A 740 43.12 -31.14 -11.53
C PRO A 740 43.24 -32.11 -10.34
N GLU A 741 43.04 -31.59 -9.12
CA GLU A 741 43.07 -32.38 -7.89
C GLU A 741 41.91 -33.39 -7.82
N ASN A 742 40.69 -32.98 -8.15
CA ASN A 742 39.53 -33.88 -8.13
C ASN A 742 39.62 -34.93 -9.24
N LYS A 743 40.09 -34.55 -10.44
CA LYS A 743 40.36 -35.50 -11.54
C LYS A 743 41.42 -36.53 -11.16
N ALA A 744 42.54 -36.10 -10.56
CA ALA A 744 43.59 -36.99 -10.08
C ALA A 744 43.08 -37.95 -8.99
N TRP A 745 42.26 -37.44 -8.07
CA TRP A 745 41.67 -38.24 -6.99
C TRP A 745 40.69 -39.30 -7.53
N LEU A 746 39.87 -38.96 -8.52
CA LEU A 746 38.96 -39.89 -9.20
C LEU A 746 39.72 -40.95 -10.01
N ASN A 747 40.77 -40.54 -10.74
CA ASN A 747 41.64 -41.47 -11.48
C ASN A 747 42.29 -42.50 -10.54
N ALA A 748 42.74 -42.08 -9.35
CA ALA A 748 43.32 -42.97 -8.34
C ALA A 748 42.32 -44.03 -7.83
N LYS A 749 41.01 -43.81 -8.02
CA LYS A 749 39.93 -44.74 -7.69
C LYS A 749 39.44 -45.55 -8.89
N GLY A 750 40.12 -45.45 -10.03
CA GLY A 750 39.80 -46.22 -11.23
C GLY A 750 38.71 -45.60 -12.13
N ILE A 751 38.30 -44.36 -11.87
CA ILE A 751 37.37 -43.64 -12.76
C ILE A 751 38.15 -43.03 -13.92
N LYS A 752 37.66 -43.22 -15.15
CA LYS A 752 38.28 -42.79 -16.41
C LYS A 752 37.45 -41.70 -17.06
N PHE A 753 38.13 -40.84 -17.83
CA PHE A 753 37.52 -39.70 -18.51
C PHE A 753 37.73 -39.77 -20.02
N ASP A 754 36.79 -39.23 -20.79
CA ASP A 754 36.92 -39.02 -22.23
C ASP A 754 37.73 -37.74 -22.56
N ALA A 755 37.82 -37.41 -23.85
CA ALA A 755 38.49 -36.19 -24.32
C ALA A 755 37.77 -34.90 -23.89
N SER A 756 36.47 -34.96 -23.56
CA SER A 756 35.68 -33.84 -23.05
C SER A 756 35.80 -33.66 -21.53
N GLY A 757 36.43 -34.62 -20.85
CA GLY A 757 36.63 -34.64 -19.40
C GLY A 757 35.47 -35.26 -18.61
N GLN A 758 34.56 -35.96 -19.27
CA GLN A 758 33.40 -36.65 -18.70
C GLN A 758 33.69 -38.12 -18.41
N ILE A 759 32.98 -38.71 -17.44
CA ILE A 759 33.22 -40.08 -16.97
C ILE A 759 32.80 -41.10 -18.05
N THR A 760 33.67 -42.07 -18.36
CA THR A 760 33.42 -43.10 -19.39
C THR A 760 33.08 -44.48 -18.85
N ASN A 761 33.33 -44.74 -17.57
CA ASN A 761 33.17 -46.05 -16.94
C ASN A 761 32.29 -45.94 -15.68
N SER A 762 31.05 -45.51 -15.87
CA SER A 762 30.05 -45.38 -14.81
C SER A 762 29.81 -46.69 -14.05
N ASP A 763 30.10 -47.84 -14.66
CA ASP A 763 30.06 -49.18 -14.06
C ASP A 763 31.06 -49.40 -12.90
N GLN A 764 32.00 -48.47 -12.72
CA GLN A 764 32.94 -48.44 -11.58
C GLN A 764 32.61 -47.32 -10.58
N LEU A 765 31.72 -46.39 -10.93
CA LEU A 765 31.35 -45.25 -10.11
C LEU A 765 30.25 -45.64 -9.11
N SER A 766 30.50 -45.45 -7.81
CA SER A 766 29.57 -45.76 -6.72
C SER A 766 29.22 -44.53 -5.91
N TRP A 767 28.01 -44.49 -5.36
CA TRP A 767 27.59 -43.46 -4.40
C TRP A 767 28.46 -43.41 -3.14
N ASN A 768 29.16 -44.51 -2.79
CA ASN A 768 30.11 -44.55 -1.68
C ASN A 768 31.22 -43.49 -1.81
N ILE A 769 31.47 -43.00 -3.03
CA ILE A 769 32.45 -41.96 -3.29
C ILE A 769 32.18 -40.66 -2.51
N LEU A 770 30.93 -40.38 -2.14
CA LEU A 770 30.58 -39.22 -1.31
C LEU A 770 31.10 -39.36 0.12
N TRP A 771 31.01 -40.55 0.72
CA TRP A 771 31.62 -40.83 2.03
C TRP A 771 33.14 -40.72 1.96
N GLU A 772 33.75 -41.30 0.93
CA GLU A 772 35.20 -41.24 0.73
C GLU A 772 35.70 -39.80 0.50
N ALA A 773 34.95 -38.99 -0.26
CA ALA A 773 35.26 -37.59 -0.49
C ALA A 773 35.13 -36.76 0.79
N SER A 774 34.08 -36.99 1.57
CA SER A 774 33.88 -36.36 2.89
C SER A 774 35.04 -36.68 3.84
N GLN A 775 35.44 -37.94 3.95
CA GLN A 775 36.58 -38.38 4.77
C GLN A 775 37.91 -37.81 4.29
N ALA A 776 38.05 -37.57 2.99
CA ALA A 776 39.21 -36.89 2.39
C ALA A 776 39.18 -35.36 2.55
N GLY A 777 38.21 -34.80 3.28
CA GLY A 777 38.10 -33.36 3.53
C GLY A 777 37.57 -32.54 2.35
N LYS A 778 36.99 -33.19 1.33
CA LYS A 778 36.40 -32.52 0.17
C LYS A 778 35.06 -31.87 0.54
N ARG A 779 34.74 -30.74 -0.08
CA ARG A 779 33.49 -29.99 0.14
C ARG A 779 32.35 -30.62 -0.66
N LEU A 780 31.32 -31.06 0.05
CA LEU A 780 30.15 -31.71 -0.54
C LEU A 780 28.93 -30.79 -0.50
N ALA A 781 28.21 -30.72 -1.62
CA ALA A 781 26.92 -30.06 -1.72
C ALA A 781 25.84 -31.09 -2.09
N LEU A 782 25.04 -31.51 -1.12
CA LEU A 782 24.00 -32.51 -1.33
C LEU A 782 22.63 -31.85 -1.40
N ASN A 783 21.78 -32.33 -2.32
CA ASN A 783 20.36 -32.03 -2.34
C ASN A 783 19.71 -32.55 -1.04
N ASN A 784 18.93 -31.67 -0.41
CA ASN A 784 18.34 -31.90 0.91
C ASN A 784 16.90 -32.46 0.80
N ASP A 785 16.76 -33.51 0.00
CA ASP A 785 15.53 -34.29 -0.11
C ASP A 785 15.65 -35.59 0.71
N PRO A 786 14.64 -35.92 1.54
CA PRO A 786 14.69 -37.11 2.39
C PRO A 786 14.83 -38.41 1.60
N LYS A 787 14.12 -38.58 0.47
CA LYS A 787 14.17 -39.82 -0.30
C LYS A 787 15.51 -39.95 -1.04
N ASN A 788 16.04 -38.87 -1.61
CA ASN A 788 17.34 -38.89 -2.28
C ASN A 788 18.49 -39.20 -1.31
N LEU A 789 18.50 -38.63 -0.11
CA LEU A 789 19.55 -38.92 0.87
C LEU A 789 19.49 -40.38 1.34
N PHE A 790 18.30 -40.91 1.63
CA PHE A 790 18.16 -42.31 2.02
C PHE A 790 18.41 -43.27 0.85
N MET A 791 18.15 -42.85 -0.39
CA MET A 791 18.54 -43.59 -1.60
C MET A 791 20.06 -43.79 -1.66
N LEU A 792 20.89 -42.75 -1.40
CA LEU A 792 22.35 -42.91 -1.40
C LEU A 792 22.82 -44.07 -0.51
N ALA A 793 22.31 -44.10 0.73
CA ALA A 793 22.67 -45.13 1.69
C ALA A 793 22.12 -46.51 1.31
N GLN A 794 20.88 -46.57 0.79
CA GLN A 794 20.27 -47.81 0.32
C GLN A 794 21.03 -48.38 -0.87
N GLU A 795 21.44 -47.56 -1.84
CA GLU A 795 22.21 -47.98 -3.01
C GLU A 795 23.58 -48.54 -2.61
N VAL A 796 24.30 -47.86 -1.72
CA VAL A 796 25.59 -48.36 -1.21
C VAL A 796 25.44 -49.69 -0.46
N ARG A 797 24.35 -49.88 0.29
CA ARG A 797 24.16 -51.07 1.14
C ARG A 797 23.51 -52.25 0.41
N LYS A 798 22.55 -51.99 -0.47
CA LYS A 798 21.65 -52.99 -1.05
C LYS A 798 21.47 -52.89 -2.57
N GLN A 799 21.99 -51.85 -3.22
CA GLN A 799 21.85 -51.64 -4.67
C GLN A 799 20.37 -51.55 -5.09
N GLU A 800 19.59 -50.81 -4.30
CA GLU A 800 18.17 -50.56 -4.56
C GLU A 800 17.87 -49.07 -4.31
N VAL A 801 17.09 -48.46 -5.21
CA VAL A 801 16.69 -47.04 -5.08
C VAL A 801 15.72 -46.84 -3.91
N ASN A 802 14.82 -47.81 -3.70
CA ASN A 802 13.72 -47.71 -2.75
C ASN A 802 14.04 -48.43 -1.43
N ASN A 803 13.64 -47.81 -0.31
CA ASN A 803 13.73 -48.44 1.00
C ASN A 803 12.61 -49.47 1.15
N THR A 804 12.94 -50.72 1.50
CA THR A 804 11.96 -51.82 1.51
C THR A 804 11.35 -52.09 2.89
N SER A 805 11.99 -51.66 3.97
CA SER A 805 11.52 -51.90 5.34
C SER A 805 11.94 -50.80 6.33
N LYS A 806 11.39 -50.80 7.54
CA LYS A 806 11.79 -49.85 8.60
C LYS A 806 13.23 -50.11 9.09
N GLU A 807 13.64 -51.37 9.11
CA GLU A 807 15.01 -51.77 9.45
C GLU A 807 16.02 -51.24 8.43
N ASP A 808 15.64 -51.19 7.14
CA ASP A 808 16.47 -50.58 6.11
C ASP A 808 16.65 -49.08 6.36
N ILE A 809 15.54 -48.38 6.65
CA ILE A 809 15.55 -46.94 7.00
C ILE A 809 16.43 -46.69 8.22
N ASP A 810 16.30 -47.49 9.29
CA ASP A 810 17.11 -47.32 10.51
C ASP A 810 18.60 -47.53 10.25
N ALA A 811 18.97 -48.52 9.45
CA ALA A 811 20.37 -48.76 9.14
C ALA A 811 20.92 -47.76 8.10
N ASN A 812 20.09 -47.23 7.20
CA ASN A 812 20.46 -46.12 6.30
C ASN A 812 20.66 -44.81 7.09
N PHE A 813 19.82 -44.56 8.09
CA PHE A 813 19.96 -43.44 9.01
C PHE A 813 21.33 -43.47 9.72
N GLU A 814 21.75 -44.63 10.24
CA GLU A 814 23.06 -44.76 10.88
C GLU A 814 24.21 -44.51 9.91
N LEU A 815 24.16 -45.04 8.68
CA LEU A 815 25.19 -44.80 7.66
C LEU A 815 25.23 -43.32 7.22
N LEU A 816 24.08 -42.66 7.13
CA LEU A 816 24.00 -41.25 6.74
C LEU A 816 24.54 -40.31 7.80
N LYS A 817 24.51 -40.67 9.10
CA LYS A 817 25.12 -39.84 10.15
C LYS A 817 26.60 -39.58 9.87
N ASP A 818 27.32 -40.61 9.45
CA ASP A 818 28.75 -40.51 9.14
C ASP A 818 29.05 -39.52 8.00
N LEU A 819 28.14 -39.44 7.01
CA LEU A 819 28.26 -38.47 5.93
C LEU A 819 27.79 -37.08 6.36
N ILE A 820 26.54 -36.99 6.83
CA ILE A 820 25.83 -35.73 7.02
C ILE A 820 26.41 -34.90 8.16
N TYR A 821 26.94 -35.52 9.22
CA TYR A 821 27.54 -34.80 10.35
C TYR A 821 28.97 -34.31 10.08
N SER A 822 29.56 -34.68 8.93
CA SER A 822 30.85 -34.13 8.53
C SER A 822 30.76 -32.62 8.29
N PRO A 823 31.74 -31.82 8.78
CA PRO A 823 31.75 -30.37 8.59
C PRO A 823 31.94 -29.95 7.14
N THR A 824 32.39 -30.86 6.27
CA THR A 824 32.58 -30.57 4.84
C THR A 824 31.32 -30.80 4.01
N VAL A 825 30.26 -31.37 4.59
CA VAL A 825 28.99 -31.65 3.91
C VAL A 825 27.99 -30.54 4.18
N SER A 826 27.43 -29.99 3.11
CA SER A 826 26.33 -29.04 3.17
C SER A 826 25.07 -29.64 2.53
N LEU A 827 23.93 -29.39 3.16
CA LEU A 827 22.62 -29.78 2.68
C LEU A 827 21.95 -28.53 2.13
N ASN A 828 21.43 -28.60 0.92
CA ASN A 828 20.92 -27.44 0.18
C ASN A 828 19.60 -27.83 -0.51
N ASN A 829 18.59 -26.97 -0.43
CA ASN A 829 17.37 -27.08 -1.24
C ASN A 829 17.61 -26.34 -2.57
N ASP A 830 16.76 -25.38 -2.94
CA ASP A 830 16.84 -24.58 -4.17
C ASP A 830 18.16 -23.81 -4.35
N GLU A 831 18.84 -23.48 -3.25
CA GLU A 831 20.11 -22.75 -3.26
C GLU A 831 21.31 -23.56 -3.77
N ILE A 832 21.14 -24.87 -4.01
CA ILE A 832 22.19 -25.75 -4.50
C ILE A 832 22.73 -25.27 -5.86
N GLN A 833 21.86 -24.78 -6.76
CA GLN A 833 22.23 -24.26 -8.07
C GLN A 833 23.21 -23.09 -7.95
N SER A 834 22.87 -22.11 -7.10
CA SER A 834 23.70 -20.92 -6.87
C SER A 834 25.04 -21.30 -6.24
N LYS A 835 25.00 -22.17 -5.23
CA LYS A 835 26.22 -22.62 -4.54
C LYS A 835 27.18 -23.34 -5.47
N VAL A 836 26.69 -24.32 -6.22
CA VAL A 836 27.46 -25.07 -7.21
C VAL A 836 27.94 -24.13 -8.33
N GLY A 837 27.08 -23.21 -8.77
CA GLY A 837 27.40 -22.20 -9.78
C GLY A 837 28.50 -21.22 -9.39
N THR A 838 28.81 -21.05 -8.10
CA THR A 838 30.01 -20.30 -7.67
C THR A 838 31.34 -21.06 -7.87
N GLY A 839 31.28 -22.37 -8.14
CA GLY A 839 32.43 -23.26 -8.14
C GLY A 839 32.98 -23.59 -6.74
N ASN A 840 32.32 -23.18 -5.67
CA ASN A 840 32.72 -23.44 -4.28
C ASN A 840 32.24 -24.81 -3.75
N PHE A 841 32.57 -25.86 -4.49
CA PHE A 841 32.28 -27.25 -4.14
C PHE A 841 33.33 -28.18 -4.76
N ASP A 842 33.42 -29.42 -4.29
CA ASP A 842 34.23 -30.45 -4.92
C ASP A 842 33.36 -31.55 -5.51
N PHE A 843 32.38 -32.04 -4.74
CA PHE A 843 31.40 -33.05 -5.15
C PHE A 843 29.98 -32.59 -4.80
N ALA A 844 29.01 -32.91 -5.64
CA ALA A 844 27.61 -32.59 -5.39
C ALA A 844 26.69 -33.74 -5.83
N MET A 845 25.61 -33.93 -5.06
CA MET A 845 24.46 -34.74 -5.45
C MET A 845 23.34 -33.76 -5.78
N ILE A 846 22.92 -33.74 -7.04
CA ILE A 846 22.07 -32.68 -7.58
C ILE A 846 21.18 -33.25 -8.69
N TYR A 847 20.01 -32.65 -8.91
CA TYR A 847 19.20 -32.98 -10.07
C TYR A 847 19.89 -32.53 -11.36
N ASN A 848 19.76 -33.29 -12.44
CA ASN A 848 20.37 -32.94 -13.73
C ASN A 848 19.95 -31.56 -14.26
N GLY A 849 18.69 -31.16 -14.08
CA GLY A 849 18.21 -29.81 -14.42
C GLY A 849 18.87 -28.70 -13.60
N ASP A 850 19.08 -28.93 -12.31
CA ASP A 850 19.81 -28.01 -11.43
C ASP A 850 21.31 -27.93 -11.78
N ALA A 851 21.88 -29.05 -12.23
CA ALA A 851 23.27 -29.12 -12.69
C ALA A 851 23.49 -28.28 -13.96
N LEU A 852 22.53 -28.26 -14.88
CA LEU A 852 22.57 -27.36 -16.04
C LEU A 852 22.62 -25.90 -15.59
N SER A 853 21.65 -25.52 -14.76
CA SER A 853 21.53 -24.13 -14.26
C SER A 853 22.81 -23.71 -13.55
N ALA A 854 23.43 -24.62 -12.78
CA ALA A 854 24.71 -24.36 -12.14
C ALA A 854 25.89 -24.21 -13.13
N ASN A 855 25.93 -24.99 -14.22
CA ASN A 855 26.95 -24.84 -15.25
C ASN A 855 26.81 -23.50 -16.00
N GLN A 856 25.59 -23.13 -16.37
CA GLN A 856 25.32 -21.87 -17.05
C GLN A 856 25.69 -20.67 -16.16
N ALA A 857 25.32 -20.73 -14.87
CA ALA A 857 25.69 -19.71 -13.89
C ALA A 857 27.21 -19.60 -13.70
N PHE A 858 27.92 -20.73 -13.61
CA PHE A 858 29.39 -20.78 -13.48
C PHE A 858 30.11 -20.18 -14.69
N ASN A 859 29.59 -20.45 -15.89
CA ASN A 859 30.14 -19.93 -17.13
C ASN A 859 29.62 -18.52 -17.49
N HIS A 860 28.75 -17.95 -16.65
CA HIS A 860 28.08 -16.66 -16.91
C HIS A 860 27.36 -16.63 -18.27
N GLU A 861 26.74 -17.76 -18.64
CA GLU A 861 25.94 -17.91 -19.87
C GLU A 861 24.56 -17.24 -19.73
N ASP A 862 24.07 -17.08 -18.50
CA ASP A 862 22.79 -16.42 -18.20
C ASP A 862 22.81 -14.89 -18.37
N GLN A 863 23.98 -14.32 -18.70
CA GLN A 863 24.15 -12.88 -18.94
C GLN A 863 24.14 -12.62 -20.45
N GLU A 864 23.01 -12.16 -20.98
CA GLU A 864 22.80 -11.90 -22.42
C GLU A 864 23.90 -11.01 -23.05
N ASP A 865 24.55 -10.14 -22.27
CA ASP A 865 25.59 -9.22 -22.72
C ASP A 865 27.03 -9.72 -22.50
N ASN A 866 27.25 -10.97 -22.07
CA ASN A 866 28.61 -11.49 -21.85
C ASN A 866 29.24 -11.91 -23.19
N PRO A 867 30.24 -11.17 -23.73
CA PRO A 867 30.83 -11.48 -25.02
C PRO A 867 31.76 -12.72 -24.95
N ASN A 868 32.13 -13.19 -23.76
CA ASN A 868 33.03 -14.32 -23.54
C ASN A 868 32.50 -15.21 -22.40
N PRO A 869 31.44 -15.99 -22.62
CA PRO A 869 31.02 -17.00 -21.65
C PRO A 869 32.15 -18.02 -21.42
N GLY A 870 32.25 -18.50 -20.19
CA GLY A 870 33.14 -19.60 -19.85
C GLY A 870 32.77 -20.87 -20.63
N THR A 871 33.74 -21.76 -20.84
CA THR A 871 33.52 -23.04 -21.54
C THR A 871 33.77 -24.25 -20.65
N THR A 872 33.78 -24.05 -19.32
CA THR A 872 34.11 -25.12 -18.38
C THR A 872 32.87 -25.94 -18.12
N LYS A 873 32.89 -27.23 -18.50
CA LYS A 873 31.86 -28.18 -18.08
C LYS A 873 32.27 -28.81 -16.75
N PHE A 874 31.37 -28.83 -15.78
CA PHE A 874 31.52 -29.70 -14.62
C PHE A 874 31.52 -31.17 -15.07
N ILE A 875 32.11 -32.06 -14.27
CA ILE A 875 32.14 -33.49 -14.56
C ILE A 875 30.84 -34.09 -14.05
N PHE A 876 30.15 -34.83 -14.92
CA PHE A 876 28.90 -35.50 -14.60
C PHE A 876 29.14 -37.01 -14.53
N GLY A 877 28.40 -37.69 -13.66
CA GLY A 877 28.35 -39.15 -13.63
C GLY A 877 27.10 -39.66 -12.95
N SER A 878 26.46 -40.65 -13.55
CA SER A 878 25.39 -41.42 -12.92
C SER A 878 26.02 -42.71 -12.37
N PRO A 879 26.15 -42.86 -11.04
CA PRO A 879 26.76 -44.04 -10.44
C PRO A 879 26.02 -45.32 -10.85
N ALA A 880 26.77 -46.33 -11.32
CA ALA A 880 26.23 -47.59 -11.83
C ALA A 880 27.11 -48.79 -11.45
N LYS A 881 27.78 -48.72 -10.27
CA LYS A 881 28.78 -49.72 -9.89
C LYS A 881 28.20 -51.14 -9.84
N LYS A 882 28.85 -52.07 -10.54
CA LYS A 882 28.48 -53.49 -10.53
C LYS A 882 29.08 -54.23 -9.32
N HIS A 883 28.22 -54.85 -8.52
CA HIS A 883 28.59 -55.67 -7.35
C HIS A 883 28.44 -57.19 -7.60
N GLY A 884 27.90 -57.57 -8.75
CA GLY A 884 27.73 -58.96 -9.18
C GLY A 884 26.61 -59.09 -10.23
N PRO A 885 26.27 -60.31 -10.68
CA PRO A 885 25.16 -60.53 -11.61
C PRO A 885 23.82 -60.02 -11.03
N GLY A 886 23.19 -59.05 -11.70
CA GLY A 886 21.91 -58.47 -11.28
C GLY A 886 21.97 -57.56 -10.05
N LYS A 887 23.18 -57.18 -9.60
CA LYS A 887 23.38 -56.24 -8.48
C LYS A 887 24.26 -55.10 -8.96
N GLU A 888 23.63 -54.02 -9.38
CA GLU A 888 24.29 -52.78 -9.79
C GLU A 888 23.66 -51.61 -9.06
N GLU A 889 24.48 -50.65 -8.66
CA GLU A 889 23.96 -49.41 -8.10
C GLU A 889 23.16 -48.64 -9.15
N GLY A 890 22.19 -47.89 -8.66
CA GLY A 890 21.25 -47.12 -9.45
C GLY A 890 21.13 -45.67 -9.04
N THR A 891 20.16 -44.99 -9.64
CA THR A 891 19.75 -43.65 -9.24
C THR A 891 18.26 -43.47 -9.35
N ASN A 892 17.74 -42.47 -8.64
CA ASN A 892 16.36 -42.02 -8.79
C ASN A 892 16.20 -41.36 -10.15
N VAL A 893 15.33 -41.94 -10.99
CA VAL A 893 14.83 -41.33 -12.22
C VAL A 893 13.36 -41.00 -11.98
N TRP A 894 13.06 -39.71 -11.87
CA TRP A 894 11.74 -39.21 -11.54
C TRP A 894 11.02 -38.72 -12.80
N SER A 895 9.70 -38.72 -12.74
CA SER A 895 8.83 -38.14 -13.76
C SER A 895 7.78 -37.25 -13.12
N ASP A 896 7.58 -36.07 -13.69
CA ASP A 896 6.44 -35.21 -13.43
C ASP A 896 5.40 -35.48 -14.52
N ASN A 897 4.15 -35.70 -14.12
CA ASN A 897 3.17 -36.34 -14.99
C ASN A 897 1.85 -35.58 -15.04
N MET A 898 1.39 -35.25 -16.24
CA MET A 898 0.03 -34.76 -16.46
C MET A 898 -0.99 -35.85 -16.12
N VAL A 899 -1.87 -35.55 -15.17
CA VAL A 899 -3.00 -36.39 -14.77
C VAL A 899 -4.29 -35.60 -14.81
N ILE A 900 -5.40 -36.29 -15.05
CA ILE A 900 -6.74 -35.70 -15.03
C ILE A 900 -7.47 -36.12 -13.75
N SER A 901 -8.07 -35.16 -13.05
CA SER A 901 -8.90 -35.45 -11.89
C SER A 901 -10.13 -36.27 -12.28
N LYS A 902 -10.45 -37.28 -11.47
CA LYS A 902 -11.64 -38.11 -11.68
C LYS A 902 -12.93 -37.29 -11.72
N ASN A 903 -12.97 -36.22 -10.91
CA ASN A 903 -14.10 -35.32 -10.76
C ASN A 903 -13.97 -34.06 -11.64
N SER A 904 -13.07 -34.06 -12.63
CA SER A 904 -12.92 -32.94 -13.57
C SER A 904 -14.26 -32.57 -14.21
N LYS A 905 -14.53 -31.26 -14.27
CA LYS A 905 -15.77 -30.72 -14.84
C LYS A 905 -15.78 -30.81 -16.37
N ASN A 906 -14.60 -30.74 -16.99
CA ASN A 906 -14.42 -30.70 -18.45
C ASN A 906 -13.29 -31.65 -18.90
N LYS A 907 -13.53 -32.96 -18.82
CA LYS A 907 -12.55 -34.01 -19.20
C LYS A 907 -12.03 -33.86 -20.64
N ILE A 908 -12.91 -33.50 -21.58
CA ILE A 908 -12.52 -33.29 -22.99
C ILE A 908 -11.53 -32.12 -23.11
N LEU A 909 -11.79 -31.02 -22.42
CA LEU A 909 -10.91 -29.85 -22.44
C LEU A 909 -9.58 -30.12 -21.75
N ALA A 910 -9.59 -30.94 -20.69
CA ALA A 910 -8.38 -31.43 -20.04
C ALA A 910 -7.53 -32.28 -21.01
N ILE A 911 -8.14 -33.18 -21.80
CA ILE A 911 -7.43 -33.94 -22.84
C ILE A 911 -6.90 -33.02 -23.95
N GLN A 912 -7.67 -32.01 -24.37
CA GLN A 912 -7.19 -31.00 -25.32
C GLN A 912 -5.96 -30.26 -24.79
N PHE A 913 -5.91 -29.97 -23.49
CA PHE A 913 -4.74 -29.37 -22.86
C PHE A 913 -3.54 -30.31 -22.85
N LEU A 914 -3.73 -31.60 -22.49
CA LEU A 914 -2.66 -32.61 -22.58
C LEU A 914 -2.09 -32.68 -24.00
N ASN A 915 -2.94 -32.73 -25.02
CA ASN A 915 -2.51 -32.75 -26.43
C ASN A 915 -1.80 -31.48 -26.86
N PHE A 916 -2.24 -30.32 -26.37
CA PHE A 916 -1.58 -29.06 -26.62
C PHE A 916 -0.17 -29.03 -26.01
N VAL A 917 -0.01 -29.56 -24.78
CA VAL A 917 1.31 -29.72 -24.16
C VAL A 917 2.19 -30.66 -24.98
N ILE A 918 1.65 -31.81 -25.41
CA ILE A 918 2.38 -32.79 -26.24
C ILE A 918 2.87 -32.15 -27.55
N GLU A 919 2.01 -31.37 -28.23
CA GLU A 919 2.38 -30.62 -29.45
C GLU A 919 3.53 -29.62 -29.18
N LYS A 920 3.58 -29.05 -27.97
CA LYS A 920 4.50 -27.99 -27.59
C LYS A 920 5.71 -28.46 -26.78
N TYR A 921 6.01 -29.76 -26.74
CA TYR A 921 7.12 -30.28 -25.94
C TYR A 921 8.46 -29.57 -26.20
N VAL A 922 8.79 -29.23 -27.45
CA VAL A 922 10.02 -28.47 -27.79
C VAL A 922 10.00 -27.09 -27.11
N ALA A 923 8.94 -26.31 -27.29
CA ALA A 923 8.82 -24.97 -26.73
C ALA A 923 8.73 -24.97 -25.19
N ILE A 924 8.08 -25.99 -24.62
CA ILE A 924 7.99 -26.17 -23.17
C ILE A 924 9.36 -26.49 -22.59
N SER A 925 10.13 -27.36 -23.23
CA SER A 925 11.50 -27.70 -22.81
C SER A 925 12.51 -26.59 -23.08
N ASP A 926 12.33 -25.79 -24.12
CA ASP A 926 13.15 -24.59 -24.38
C ASP A 926 13.01 -23.57 -23.22
N TYR A 927 11.81 -23.40 -22.68
CA TYR A 927 11.56 -22.50 -21.55
C TYR A 927 11.84 -23.12 -20.17
N GLY A 928 11.31 -24.31 -19.91
CA GLY A 928 11.25 -24.93 -18.59
C GLY A 928 12.42 -25.88 -18.29
N GLY A 929 13.20 -26.23 -19.31
CA GLY A 929 14.38 -27.08 -19.19
C GLY A 929 14.37 -28.28 -20.16
N PRO A 930 15.55 -28.80 -20.49
CA PRO A 930 15.78 -29.76 -21.59
C PRO A 930 15.28 -31.19 -21.36
N THR A 931 14.69 -31.51 -20.21
CA THR A 931 14.28 -32.88 -19.87
C THR A 931 12.90 -33.26 -20.43
N SER A 932 12.73 -33.03 -21.73
CA SER A 932 11.51 -33.38 -22.45
C SER A 932 11.25 -34.88 -22.39
N PRO A 933 10.00 -35.34 -22.23
CA PRO A 933 9.67 -36.76 -22.30
C PRO A 933 9.60 -37.26 -23.75
N SER A 934 9.55 -36.36 -24.74
CA SER A 934 9.58 -36.70 -26.15
C SER A 934 11.01 -36.89 -26.66
N GLN A 935 11.28 -38.02 -27.31
CA GLN A 935 12.57 -38.28 -27.95
C GLN A 935 12.86 -37.27 -29.07
N ASN A 936 11.86 -36.95 -29.89
CA ASN A 936 12.00 -35.99 -30.99
C ASN A 936 12.40 -34.61 -30.47
N ALA A 937 11.79 -34.19 -29.36
CA ALA A 937 12.10 -32.89 -28.76
C ALA A 937 13.52 -32.86 -28.17
N ILE A 938 13.97 -33.93 -27.52
CA ILE A 938 15.36 -34.05 -27.05
C ILE A 938 16.33 -33.99 -28.23
N ASP A 939 16.06 -34.74 -29.30
CA ASP A 939 16.94 -34.81 -30.47
C ASP A 939 17.09 -33.44 -31.15
N GLU A 940 16.00 -32.66 -31.25
CA GLU A 940 16.02 -31.30 -31.78
C GLU A 940 16.79 -30.34 -30.86
N LEU A 941 16.47 -30.35 -29.56
CA LEU A 941 17.05 -29.44 -28.56
C LEU A 941 18.54 -29.70 -28.28
N THR A 942 19.01 -30.93 -28.50
CA THR A 942 20.41 -31.33 -28.32
C THR A 942 21.18 -31.49 -29.65
N SER A 943 20.56 -31.13 -30.78
CA SER A 943 21.24 -31.03 -32.08
C SER A 943 22.30 -29.93 -32.06
N ASP A 944 23.20 -29.90 -33.04
CA ASP A 944 24.30 -28.92 -33.09
C ASP A 944 23.81 -27.45 -33.10
N GLU A 945 22.61 -27.19 -33.61
CA GLU A 945 21.95 -25.87 -33.63
C GLU A 945 20.94 -25.68 -32.48
N GLY A 946 20.70 -26.71 -31.67
CA GLY A 946 19.73 -26.71 -30.58
C GLY A 946 20.19 -25.91 -29.35
N ALA A 947 19.23 -25.42 -28.57
CA ALA A 947 19.46 -24.58 -27.39
C ALA A 947 20.37 -25.22 -26.33
N TYR A 948 20.44 -26.57 -26.29
CA TYR A 948 21.16 -27.33 -25.26
C TYR A 948 22.30 -28.19 -25.82
N SER A 949 22.77 -27.90 -27.04
CA SER A 949 23.87 -28.61 -27.71
C SER A 949 25.13 -28.78 -26.84
N LYS A 950 25.44 -27.77 -25.99
CA LYS A 950 26.60 -27.75 -25.10
C LYS A 950 26.55 -28.75 -23.95
N TYR A 951 25.37 -29.24 -23.56
CA TYR A 951 25.21 -30.07 -22.35
C TYR A 951 24.42 -31.35 -22.62
N LYS A 952 24.46 -31.87 -23.87
CA LYS A 952 23.74 -33.07 -24.30
C LYS A 952 23.88 -34.26 -23.35
N GLU A 953 25.03 -34.39 -22.70
CA GLU A 953 25.36 -35.47 -21.77
C GLU A 953 24.47 -35.46 -20.50
N LEU A 954 23.89 -34.31 -20.13
CA LEU A 954 22.98 -34.17 -18.97
C LEU A 954 21.54 -34.66 -19.23
N TYR A 955 21.17 -34.92 -20.49
CA TYR A 955 19.79 -35.23 -20.89
C TYR A 955 19.64 -36.60 -21.53
N THR A 956 20.63 -37.46 -21.33
CA THR A 956 20.56 -38.86 -21.73
C THR A 956 20.06 -39.66 -20.54
N LEU A 957 18.91 -40.33 -20.68
CA LEU A 957 18.40 -41.24 -19.66
C LEU A 957 19.44 -42.35 -19.39
N PRO A 958 19.67 -42.73 -18.13
CA PRO A 958 20.57 -43.83 -17.82
C PRO A 958 20.05 -45.13 -18.47
N GLU A 959 20.92 -45.83 -19.19
CA GLU A 959 20.55 -47.07 -19.91
C GLU A 959 20.21 -48.23 -18.95
N THR A 960 20.81 -48.27 -17.75
CA THR A 960 20.54 -49.24 -16.69
C THR A 960 20.62 -48.59 -15.29
N GLY A 961 20.09 -49.26 -14.25
CA GLY A 961 20.14 -48.79 -12.85
C GLY A 961 19.18 -47.65 -12.47
N GLY A 962 18.47 -47.02 -13.41
CA GLY A 962 17.47 -45.98 -13.10
C GLY A 962 16.14 -46.55 -12.61
N SER A 963 15.62 -46.06 -11.48
CA SER A 963 14.29 -46.42 -10.97
C SER A 963 13.58 -45.24 -10.32
N ALA A 964 12.25 -45.23 -10.37
CA ALA A 964 11.41 -44.21 -9.73
C ALA A 964 11.20 -44.51 -8.25
N PHE A 965 10.87 -43.48 -7.46
CA PHE A 965 10.45 -43.70 -6.09
C PHE A 965 9.06 -44.34 -6.01
N HIS A 966 8.93 -45.32 -5.12
CA HIS A 966 7.66 -45.97 -4.80
C HIS A 966 7.01 -45.30 -3.58
N TYR A 967 5.69 -45.18 -3.63
CA TYR A 967 4.91 -44.66 -2.52
C TYR A 967 4.53 -45.78 -1.55
N ASN A 968 4.89 -45.62 -0.28
CA ASN A 968 4.41 -46.46 0.80
C ASN A 968 4.14 -45.60 2.03
N LYS A 969 2.86 -45.38 2.35
CA LYS A 969 2.42 -44.46 3.41
C LYS A 969 3.12 -44.70 4.76
N GLU A 970 3.30 -45.94 5.17
CA GLU A 970 3.88 -46.24 6.48
C GLU A 970 5.39 -46.05 6.50
N LEU A 971 6.08 -46.49 5.44
CA LEU A 971 7.53 -46.33 5.33
C LEU A 971 7.92 -44.87 5.09
N ASP A 972 7.18 -44.15 4.25
CA ASP A 972 7.48 -42.75 3.91
C ASP A 972 7.34 -41.83 5.12
N ASN A 973 6.29 -41.99 5.93
CA ASN A 973 6.14 -41.23 7.17
C ASN A 973 7.29 -41.53 8.15
N TYR A 974 7.69 -42.80 8.28
CA TYR A 974 8.80 -43.19 9.15
C TYR A 974 10.14 -42.66 8.66
N LEU A 975 10.38 -42.68 7.34
CA LEU A 975 11.57 -42.11 6.71
C LEU A 975 11.68 -40.62 6.98
N VAL A 976 10.58 -39.86 6.82
CA VAL A 976 10.54 -38.42 7.11
C VAL A 976 10.83 -38.13 8.59
N ASP A 977 10.28 -38.92 9.52
CA ASP A 977 10.58 -38.78 10.95
C ASP A 977 12.07 -38.99 11.24
N LYS A 978 12.69 -40.01 10.64
CA LYS A 978 14.12 -40.31 10.78
C LYS A 978 14.99 -39.25 10.13
N TYR A 979 14.60 -38.76 8.97
CA TYR A 979 15.24 -37.63 8.33
C TYR A 979 15.20 -36.37 9.21
N ASN A 980 14.06 -36.03 9.81
CA ASN A 980 13.97 -34.88 10.72
C ASN A 980 14.90 -35.05 11.94
N GLN A 981 15.00 -36.26 12.49
CA GLN A 981 15.97 -36.58 13.55
C GLN A 981 17.42 -36.39 13.08
N LEU A 982 17.74 -36.80 11.84
CA LEU A 982 19.06 -36.67 11.24
C LEU A 982 19.45 -35.19 11.05
N ILE A 983 18.54 -34.36 10.53
CA ILE A 983 18.78 -32.93 10.33
C ILE A 983 18.93 -32.19 11.66
N THR A 984 18.05 -32.45 12.62
CA THR A 984 18.13 -31.82 13.95
C THR A 984 19.43 -32.19 14.67
N GLY A 985 19.89 -33.43 14.55
CA GLY A 985 21.15 -33.89 15.12
C GLY A 985 22.41 -33.27 14.50
N LYS A 986 22.34 -32.70 13.29
CA LYS A 986 23.44 -31.94 12.66
C LYS A 986 23.58 -30.52 13.23
N ILE A 987 22.47 -29.94 13.70
CA ILE A 987 22.41 -28.56 14.20
C ILE A 987 22.85 -28.49 15.68
N SER A 988 22.67 -29.59 16.42
CA SER A 988 23.13 -29.80 17.80
C SER A 988 24.60 -30.22 17.86
#